data_AF-A0A933XZR6-F1
#
_entry.id   AF-A0A933XZR6-F1
#
_cell.length_a   1.000
_cell.length_b   1.000
_cell.length_c   1.000
_cell.angle_alpha   90.00
_cell.angle_beta   90.00
_cell.angle_gamma   90.00
#
_symmetry.space_group_name_H-M   'P 1'
#
loop_
_entity.id
_entity.type
_entity.pdbx_description
1 polymer ?
#
loop_
_entity_poly.entity_id
_entity_poly.type
_entity_poly.pdbx_seq_one_letter_code
_entity_poly.pdbx_strand_id
1 'polypeptide(L)'
;MTFLRTQAVAAICFALTTSTQAQDVRSVPAPQTQALDDAGEPIGTVAGEQLGSESVAPGVIEEFDVVLERERALAAQPSINTKARNGSQGTWMVPSRRFAEFPHSGTRYAFNKWGDTRMGIGFPRPVDLDGAWFTGHGDEHAWSTGVQIVGYKSGTEVARTDWFADLDATPSYFAMNLKGVDRIEVLAKATVDGGGWYGLDDLAFQVDGAARVIDFEDAEFGAKLTGSPYAELSWETGSGEFVSQSGAEFVHAPQTQKLPSGLGNVPDDGVQKLAGLGTNPTLGMSFVGPRFGDTGANMIPPDTVGAVGPNHFLASVNANLSAYTRTTGTRVLNVSLTSFFGASVGDPRVGYDQHAGRWVVLASNFSNRVYFAYSLTNDPTGAWFKTNVNVSQGADAGRWPDYPTLGFDANGVYFSCYMVPAGMSIFAVDKAPLLGGVPAMGTVTAFRNLPYEGAIQPCVTYGTPSGEYLVSRPGSTTLRVRRVNPPMAAPTLTNLGTVAVTSNSSPPNAPALGSNTSLDTLEGRLMNSIYRNGSIWTTHCISVSSRAAVRFYQLDPSTLSTQQVGTISSATLYYFMPSIAVNSSGDCVFGFSGSNASQWVGTYLCGRIAGDAAGETGVPFQVQAGLGAYNNLDGNGTNRWGDYSLTSVDPLDDSNMWTIQEYARTSNTWGTWIAEAKYNTCPLPTVYCTSKVNSQFCSPLIGSFGTPSATSPSAFDVTGTAFLNNKNGLLFYGFTPNGASFQGGHLCVKLPVIRTSVQTSGGSPSGADCTGTYSYDFNGLIQGGTDPNLVSGANVYCQWWSRDPQDFSGFNTSLSEGLSFQICP
;
A
#
# COMPACT_ATOMS: atom_id res chain seq x y z
N MET A 1 -17.38 19.85 70.41
CA MET A 1 -18.11 18.89 71.27
C MET A 1 -18.85 17.93 70.35
N THR A 2 -18.30 16.74 70.12
CA THR A 2 -18.68 15.47 70.79
C THR A 2 -19.88 14.78 70.12
N PHE A 3 -19.57 13.78 69.28
CA PHE A 3 -20.04 12.38 69.30
C PHE A 3 -21.46 11.97 69.74
N LEU A 4 -21.92 10.87 69.08
CA LEU A 4 -22.83 9.76 69.49
C LEU A 4 -24.32 9.89 69.11
N ARG A 5 -24.81 9.02 68.19
CA ARG A 5 -25.53 7.72 68.40
C ARG A 5 -26.95 7.95 68.98
N THR A 6 -28.04 7.28 68.56
CA THR A 6 -28.26 5.82 68.56
C THR A 6 -29.58 5.46 67.84
N GLN A 7 -29.74 4.16 67.57
CA GLN A 7 -30.70 3.39 66.79
C GLN A 7 -32.11 3.16 67.40
N ALA A 8 -32.96 2.49 66.58
CA ALA A 8 -33.96 1.44 66.87
C ALA A 8 -35.45 1.89 66.72
N VAL A 9 -36.31 1.38 65.81
CA VAL A 9 -36.75 0.03 65.33
C VAL A 9 -38.15 -0.34 65.88
N ALA A 10 -39.00 -0.84 64.96
CA ALA A 10 -40.26 -1.62 65.10
C ALA A 10 -41.52 -0.86 65.54
N ALA A 11 -42.77 -1.19 65.17
CA ALA A 11 -43.46 -2.02 64.17
C ALA A 11 -44.98 -1.81 64.46
N ILE A 12 -45.91 -2.15 63.54
CA ILE A 12 -47.21 -2.87 63.78
C ILE A 12 -48.23 -2.63 62.63
N CYS A 13 -48.53 -3.76 61.95
CA CYS A 13 -49.78 -4.31 61.39
C CYS A 13 -50.86 -3.44 60.70
N PHE A 14 -51.35 -3.90 59.55
CA PHE A 14 -52.64 -4.65 59.47
C PHE A 14 -52.78 -5.43 58.14
N ALA A 15 -53.51 -6.55 58.22
CA ALA A 15 -53.61 -7.64 57.26
C ALA A 15 -54.68 -7.46 56.16
N LEU A 16 -54.55 -8.21 55.05
CA LEU A 16 -55.65 -8.76 54.25
C LEU A 16 -55.14 -9.95 53.41
N THR A 17 -55.82 -11.09 53.50
CA THR A 17 -55.59 -12.34 52.75
C THR A 17 -56.79 -12.71 51.87
N THR A 18 -56.56 -13.68 50.97
CA THR A 18 -57.45 -14.46 50.07
C THR A 18 -57.43 -14.01 48.59
N SER A 19 -56.53 -14.58 47.76
CA SER A 19 -56.66 -15.80 46.92
C SER A 19 -57.65 -15.62 45.75
N THR A 20 -57.30 -15.65 44.45
CA THR A 20 -56.70 -16.77 43.70
C THR A 20 -56.47 -16.32 42.23
N GLN A 21 -55.27 -16.55 41.69
CA GLN A 21 -55.02 -17.19 40.38
C GLN A 21 -53.52 -17.09 40.08
N ALA A 22 -52.85 -18.23 40.16
CA ALA A 22 -51.47 -18.40 39.75
C ALA A 22 -51.39 -18.40 38.22
N GLN A 23 -50.72 -17.41 37.63
CA GLN A 23 -49.97 -17.64 36.40
C GLN A 23 -48.53 -17.89 36.78
N ASP A 24 -48.09 -19.10 36.49
CA ASP A 24 -46.78 -19.65 36.77
C ASP A 24 -45.73 -18.87 35.95
N VAL A 25 -45.14 -17.84 36.56
CA VAL A 25 -43.96 -17.18 36.03
C VAL A 25 -42.85 -18.21 36.11
N ARG A 26 -42.54 -18.85 34.98
CA ARG A 26 -41.33 -19.66 34.82
C ARG A 26 -40.17 -18.83 35.35
N SER A 27 -39.58 -19.29 36.45
CA SER A 27 -38.33 -18.79 36.99
C SER A 27 -37.33 -18.65 35.86
N VAL A 28 -36.93 -17.43 35.55
CA VAL A 28 -35.73 -17.16 34.75
C VAL A 28 -34.59 -17.91 35.44
N PRO A 29 -33.90 -18.84 34.77
CA PRO A 29 -32.78 -19.52 35.38
C PRO A 29 -31.75 -18.47 35.80
N ALA A 30 -31.19 -18.60 37.01
CA ALA A 30 -30.03 -17.81 37.41
C ALA A 30 -28.96 -17.91 36.29
N PRO A 31 -28.22 -16.83 35.98
CA PRO A 31 -27.21 -16.87 34.92
C PRO A 31 -26.25 -18.00 35.22
N GLN A 32 -26.19 -19.00 34.34
CA GLN A 32 -25.17 -20.04 34.44
C GLN A 32 -23.82 -19.33 34.33
N THR A 33 -23.03 -19.38 35.40
CA THR A 33 -21.65 -18.90 35.38
C THR A 33 -20.90 -19.72 34.35
N GLN A 34 -20.65 -19.12 33.19
CA GLN A 34 -19.88 -19.74 32.12
C GLN A 34 -18.48 -20.07 32.65
N ALA A 35 -18.07 -21.33 32.51
CA ALA A 35 -16.74 -21.76 32.94
C ALA A 35 -15.68 -21.08 32.06
N LEU A 36 -14.65 -20.53 32.70
CA LEU A 36 -13.52 -19.87 32.04
C LEU A 36 -12.24 -20.72 32.22
N ASP A 37 -11.33 -20.67 31.27
CA ASP A 37 -9.97 -21.20 31.43
C ASP A 37 -9.14 -20.31 32.36
N ASP A 38 -7.91 -20.73 32.68
CA ASP A 38 -7.01 -19.99 33.58
C ASP A 38 -6.63 -18.59 33.06
N ALA A 39 -6.85 -18.33 31.76
CA ALA A 39 -6.63 -17.02 31.15
C ALA A 39 -7.90 -16.16 31.14
N GLY A 40 -9.05 -16.67 31.56
CA GLY A 40 -10.34 -15.96 31.49
C GLY A 40 -11.08 -16.13 30.16
N GLU A 41 -10.68 -17.09 29.30
CA GLU A 41 -11.37 -17.42 28.05
C GLU A 41 -12.57 -18.35 28.33
N PRO A 42 -13.72 -18.16 27.66
CA PRO A 42 -14.82 -19.12 27.79
C PRO A 42 -14.44 -20.54 27.34
N ILE A 43 -14.78 -21.53 28.15
CA ILE A 43 -14.58 -22.94 27.82
C ILE A 43 -15.72 -23.42 26.91
N GLY A 44 -15.36 -24.00 25.77
CA GLY A 44 -16.31 -24.60 24.82
C GLY A 44 -16.91 -23.60 23.84
N THR A 45 -18.17 -23.82 23.47
CA THR A 45 -18.90 -22.98 22.49
C THR A 45 -19.88 -22.08 23.22
N VAL A 46 -19.87 -20.79 22.87
CA VAL A 46 -20.67 -19.75 23.51
C VAL A 46 -21.54 -19.03 22.49
N ALA A 47 -22.78 -18.71 22.87
CA ALA A 47 -23.65 -17.89 22.06
C ALA A 47 -23.18 -16.43 22.08
N GLY A 48 -23.29 -15.75 20.94
CA GLY A 48 -22.95 -14.33 20.86
C GLY A 48 -24.10 -13.41 21.31
N GLU A 49 -23.75 -12.20 21.73
CA GLU A 49 -24.68 -11.11 22.04
C GLU A 49 -25.08 -10.42 20.74
N GLN A 50 -26.30 -10.64 20.26
CA GLN A 50 -26.83 -9.89 19.12
C GLN A 50 -27.07 -8.43 19.54
N LEU A 51 -26.48 -7.50 18.79
CA LEU A 51 -26.66 -6.07 19.05
C LEU A 51 -28.01 -5.60 18.52
N GLY A 52 -28.69 -4.76 19.30
CA GLY A 52 -29.94 -4.13 18.90
C GLY A 52 -29.75 -3.13 17.75
N SER A 53 -30.84 -2.83 17.04
CA SER A 53 -30.81 -1.87 15.92
C SER A 53 -30.34 -0.48 16.35
N GLU A 54 -30.53 -0.10 17.61
CA GLU A 54 -30.08 1.16 18.20
C GLU A 54 -28.56 1.27 18.33
N SER A 55 -27.86 0.13 18.33
CA SER A 55 -26.41 0.07 18.36
C SER A 55 -25.79 0.40 17.00
N VAL A 56 -26.55 0.28 15.91
CA VAL A 56 -26.08 0.52 14.54
C VAL A 56 -26.67 1.83 14.04
N ALA A 57 -25.82 2.75 13.58
CA ALA A 57 -26.31 3.98 12.97
C ALA A 57 -27.07 3.67 11.65
N PRO A 58 -28.01 4.52 11.21
CA PRO A 58 -28.62 4.37 9.90
C PRO A 58 -27.54 4.28 8.82
N GLY A 59 -27.65 3.26 7.96
CA GLY A 59 -26.73 3.10 6.84
C GLY A 59 -27.03 4.09 5.72
N VAL A 60 -25.98 4.59 5.08
CA VAL A 60 -26.07 5.52 3.95
C VAL A 60 -25.32 4.92 2.77
N ILE A 61 -25.95 4.94 1.59
CA ILE A 61 -25.24 4.72 0.33
C ILE A 61 -24.77 6.08 -0.16
N GLU A 62 -23.46 6.24 -0.30
CA GLU A 62 -22.84 7.50 -0.68
C GLU A 62 -21.95 7.29 -1.90
N GLU A 63 -22.22 8.05 -2.96
CA GLU A 63 -21.33 8.15 -4.12
C GLU A 63 -20.05 8.89 -3.74
N PHE A 64 -18.93 8.48 -4.32
CA PHE A 64 -17.63 9.06 -3.95
C PHE A 64 -17.50 10.54 -4.30
N ASP A 65 -18.21 11.02 -5.33
CA ASP A 65 -18.26 12.45 -5.68
C ASP A 65 -18.71 13.33 -4.50
N VAL A 66 -19.63 12.83 -3.67
CA VAL A 66 -20.10 13.53 -2.45
C VAL A 66 -18.97 13.64 -1.41
N VAL A 67 -18.15 12.59 -1.28
CA VAL A 67 -16.96 12.61 -0.42
C VAL A 67 -15.96 13.64 -0.92
N LEU A 68 -15.73 13.69 -2.23
CA LEU A 68 -14.80 14.64 -2.85
C LEU A 68 -15.29 16.08 -2.69
N GLU A 69 -16.60 16.33 -2.79
CA GLU A 69 -17.18 17.65 -2.49
C GLU A 69 -16.97 18.06 -1.04
N ARG A 70 -17.18 17.13 -0.10
CA ARG A 70 -16.93 17.34 1.33
C ARG A 70 -15.46 17.67 1.59
N GLU A 71 -14.54 16.94 0.94
CA GLU A 71 -13.11 17.19 1.06
C GLU A 71 -12.72 18.56 0.52
N ARG A 72 -13.24 18.94 -0.67
CA ARG A 72 -13.02 20.29 -1.22
C ARG A 72 -13.55 21.39 -0.29
N ALA A 73 -14.70 21.16 0.36
CA ALA A 73 -15.28 22.10 1.30
C ALA A 73 -14.45 22.23 2.59
N LEU A 74 -13.87 21.14 3.08
CA LEU A 74 -12.96 21.14 4.23
C LEU A 74 -11.63 21.84 3.91
N ALA A 75 -11.06 21.58 2.73
CA ALA A 75 -9.87 22.28 2.26
C ALA A 75 -10.08 23.79 2.04
N ALA A 76 -11.34 24.23 1.87
CA ALA A 76 -11.71 25.65 1.76
C ALA A 76 -11.95 26.34 3.10
N GLN A 77 -11.80 25.65 4.25
CA GLN A 77 -11.86 26.24 5.59
C GLN A 77 -10.44 26.63 6.03
N PRO A 78 -10.05 27.93 6.00
CA PRO A 78 -8.66 28.32 6.21
C PRO A 78 -8.29 28.18 7.70
N SER A 79 -7.35 27.31 8.03
CA SER A 79 -6.64 27.39 9.31
C SER A 79 -5.56 28.47 9.19
N ILE A 80 -5.91 29.73 9.39
CA ILE A 80 -4.96 30.85 9.31
C ILE A 80 -3.99 30.81 10.49
N ASN A 81 -2.75 30.35 10.30
CA ASN A 81 -1.68 30.56 11.28
C ASN A 81 -1.06 31.96 11.09
N THR A 82 -1.57 32.95 11.83
CA THR A 82 -1.07 34.34 11.78
C THR A 82 0.31 34.54 12.42
N LYS A 83 0.94 33.50 13.00
CA LYS A 83 2.15 33.65 13.83
C LYS A 83 3.47 33.25 13.18
N ALA A 84 3.47 32.62 12.00
CA ALA A 84 4.71 32.05 11.44
C ALA A 84 5.72 33.09 10.89
N ARG A 85 5.36 34.37 10.68
CA ARG A 85 6.26 35.40 10.05
C ARG A 85 6.05 36.85 10.50
N ASN A 86 5.81 37.11 11.79
CA ASN A 86 5.47 38.46 12.28
C ASN A 86 4.30 39.14 11.51
N GLY A 87 3.41 38.37 10.87
CA GLY A 87 2.25 38.87 10.12
C GLY A 87 2.53 39.43 8.72
N SER A 88 3.69 39.15 8.09
CA SER A 88 4.00 39.63 6.73
C SER A 88 3.41 38.73 5.64
N GLN A 89 2.79 39.33 4.62
CA GLN A 89 2.28 38.65 3.42
C GLN A 89 3.37 38.45 2.35
N GLY A 90 3.18 37.45 1.50
CA GLY A 90 3.96 37.15 0.31
C GLY A 90 4.28 38.40 -0.49
N THR A 91 5.54 38.55 -0.88
CA THR A 91 6.03 39.74 -1.57
C THR A 91 7.02 39.34 -2.65
N TRP A 92 6.76 39.76 -3.88
CA TRP A 92 7.68 39.66 -5.01
C TRP A 92 8.86 40.61 -4.81
N MET A 93 10.06 40.06 -4.87
CA MET A 93 11.31 40.81 -4.71
C MET A 93 12.38 40.29 -5.66
N VAL A 94 13.38 41.12 -5.95
CA VAL A 94 14.67 40.66 -6.46
C VAL A 94 15.55 40.28 -5.26
N PRO A 95 16.22 39.11 -5.26
CA PRO A 95 17.10 38.72 -4.17
C PRO A 95 18.19 39.76 -3.91
N SER A 96 18.76 39.75 -2.70
CA SER A 96 20.01 40.49 -2.47
C SER A 96 21.18 39.75 -3.13
N ARG A 97 22.32 40.42 -3.35
CA ARG A 97 23.53 39.79 -3.93
C ARG A 97 24.04 38.55 -3.18
N ARG A 98 23.64 38.35 -1.92
CA ARG A 98 24.02 37.17 -1.11
C ARG A 98 23.12 35.95 -1.30
N PHE A 99 21.97 36.12 -1.94
CA PHE A 99 20.93 35.09 -2.09
C PHE A 99 20.46 34.94 -3.54
N ALA A 100 21.18 35.52 -4.51
CA ALA A 100 20.90 35.39 -5.93
C ALA A 100 21.44 34.06 -6.46
N GLU A 101 20.95 32.96 -5.90
CA GLU A 101 21.35 31.63 -6.29
C GLU A 101 20.50 31.20 -7.49
N PHE A 102 21.17 30.90 -8.60
CA PHE A 102 20.62 30.24 -9.79
C PHE A 102 19.49 30.96 -10.57
N PRO A 103 19.72 32.17 -11.12
CA PRO A 103 18.89 32.66 -12.24
C PRO A 103 19.11 31.78 -13.48
N HIS A 104 18.09 31.65 -14.33
CA HIS A 104 18.22 30.97 -15.62
C HIS A 104 19.06 31.82 -16.57
N SER A 105 18.76 33.12 -16.64
CA SER A 105 19.48 34.06 -17.48
C SER A 105 20.02 35.24 -16.64
N GLY A 106 21.22 35.71 -16.98
CA GLY A 106 21.81 36.86 -16.28
C GLY A 106 22.23 36.61 -14.83
N THR A 107 21.81 37.51 -13.94
CA THR A 107 22.26 37.63 -12.54
C THR A 107 21.12 37.89 -11.55
N ARG A 108 19.89 38.14 -12.03
CA ARG A 108 18.74 38.55 -11.22
C ARG A 108 17.49 37.78 -11.67
N TYR A 109 16.57 37.63 -10.74
CA TYR A 109 15.27 36.99 -10.95
C TYR A 109 14.30 37.51 -9.89
N ALA A 110 13.00 37.22 -10.00
CA ALA A 110 12.02 37.52 -8.97
C ALA A 110 11.80 36.31 -8.05
N PHE A 111 11.61 36.53 -6.76
CA PHE A 111 11.24 35.47 -5.81
C PHE A 111 10.15 35.94 -4.85
N ASN A 112 9.44 34.97 -4.29
CA ASN A 112 8.45 35.22 -3.24
C ASN A 112 9.11 35.25 -1.86
N LYS A 113 9.42 36.44 -1.33
CA LYS A 113 10.20 36.62 -0.09
C LYS A 113 9.53 36.13 1.19
N TRP A 114 8.21 35.98 1.18
CA TRP A 114 7.46 35.47 2.34
C TRP A 114 6.61 34.24 2.02
N GLY A 115 6.95 33.53 0.93
CA GLY A 115 6.50 32.17 0.68
C GLY A 115 4.99 31.98 0.73
N ASP A 116 4.14 32.98 0.43
CA ASP A 116 2.71 32.70 0.31
C ASP A 116 2.47 31.71 -0.83
N THR A 117 1.55 30.77 -0.60
CA THR A 117 1.22 29.72 -1.59
C THR A 117 0.42 30.24 -2.77
N ARG A 118 0.07 31.53 -2.79
CA ARG A 118 -0.60 32.21 -3.91
C ARG A 118 0.01 33.59 -4.11
N MET A 119 0.55 33.82 -5.31
CA MET A 119 1.12 35.10 -5.71
C MET A 119 0.57 35.53 -7.07
N GLY A 120 0.07 36.76 -7.18
CA GLY A 120 -0.52 37.28 -8.42
C GLY A 120 0.43 38.16 -9.24
N ILE A 121 0.25 38.13 -10.56
CA ILE A 121 0.84 39.06 -11.52
C ILE A 121 -0.27 39.49 -12.50
N GLY A 122 -0.56 40.78 -12.56
CA GLY A 122 -1.55 41.35 -13.48
C GLY A 122 -0.89 42.06 -14.65
N PHE A 123 -1.49 41.94 -15.83
CA PHE A 123 -1.08 42.58 -17.07
C PHE A 123 -2.02 43.76 -17.38
N PRO A 124 -1.52 44.86 -17.98
CA PRO A 124 -2.35 46.03 -18.28
C PRO A 124 -3.40 45.78 -19.37
N ARG A 125 -3.30 44.65 -20.07
CA ARG A 125 -4.21 44.17 -21.12
C ARG A 125 -4.05 42.65 -21.27
N PRO A 126 -5.01 41.94 -21.89
CA PRO A 126 -4.88 40.51 -22.15
C PRO A 126 -3.65 40.16 -22.97
N VAL A 127 -2.94 39.10 -22.57
CA VAL A 127 -1.73 38.56 -23.21
C VAL A 127 -1.85 37.07 -23.43
N ASP A 128 -1.03 36.55 -24.34
CA ASP A 128 -0.77 35.12 -24.46
C ASP A 128 0.50 34.78 -23.67
N LEU A 129 0.35 34.04 -22.58
CA LEU A 129 1.44 33.65 -21.70
C LEU A 129 2.09 32.36 -22.19
N ASP A 130 3.36 32.43 -22.57
CA ASP A 130 4.09 31.29 -23.13
C ASP A 130 4.68 30.43 -22.00
N GLY A 131 5.44 31.03 -21.09
CA GLY A 131 6.04 30.31 -19.95
C GLY A 131 7.05 31.15 -19.17
N ALA A 132 7.71 30.52 -18.21
CA ALA A 132 8.80 31.14 -17.44
C ALA A 132 9.71 30.07 -16.84
N TRP A 133 10.90 30.45 -16.41
CA TRP A 133 11.78 29.57 -15.65
C TRP A 133 11.43 29.66 -14.17
N PHE A 134 11.32 28.51 -13.52
CA PHE A 134 11.14 28.42 -12.08
C PHE A 134 12.28 27.65 -11.44
N THR A 135 12.63 28.07 -10.22
CA THR A 135 13.59 27.39 -9.36
C THR A 135 13.08 27.40 -7.93
N GLY A 136 13.55 26.49 -7.10
CA GLY A 136 13.40 26.60 -5.66
C GLY A 136 14.20 27.79 -5.13
N HIS A 137 13.66 28.51 -4.14
CA HIS A 137 14.35 29.64 -3.51
C HIS A 137 14.37 29.52 -1.98
N GLY A 138 15.54 29.68 -1.37
CA GLY A 138 15.76 29.58 0.08
C GLY A 138 16.47 28.27 0.43
N ASP A 139 16.40 27.86 1.69
CA ASP A 139 16.90 26.54 2.09
C ASP A 139 16.08 25.43 1.40
N GLU A 140 16.72 24.32 1.03
CA GLU A 140 16.09 23.16 0.35
C GLU A 140 14.83 22.62 1.07
N HIS A 141 14.73 22.87 2.38
CA HIS A 141 13.63 22.41 3.22
C HIS A 141 12.43 23.38 3.21
N ALA A 142 12.61 24.60 2.68
CA ALA A 142 11.62 25.68 2.68
C ALA A 142 11.06 25.98 1.29
N TRP A 143 11.77 25.70 0.19
CA TRP A 143 11.26 26.00 -1.14
C TRP A 143 10.06 25.11 -1.54
N SER A 144 9.22 25.58 -2.46
CA SER A 144 8.08 24.81 -2.96
C SER A 144 8.53 23.62 -3.79
N THR A 145 7.86 22.49 -3.68
CA THR A 145 8.10 21.29 -4.51
C THR A 145 7.29 21.28 -5.80
N GLY A 146 6.57 22.37 -6.09
CA GLY A 146 5.90 22.53 -7.37
C GLY A 146 4.97 23.71 -7.41
N VAL A 147 4.72 24.20 -8.64
CA VAL A 147 3.84 25.34 -8.90
C VAL A 147 2.77 25.01 -9.94
N GLN A 148 1.63 25.67 -9.87
CA GLN A 148 0.57 25.64 -10.87
C GLN A 148 0.16 27.07 -11.20
N ILE A 149 -0.07 27.36 -12.48
CA ILE A 149 -0.46 28.70 -12.93
C ILE A 149 -1.94 28.73 -13.26
N VAL A 150 -2.65 29.70 -12.71
CA VAL A 150 -4.07 29.96 -13.00
C VAL A 150 -4.17 31.27 -13.76
N GLY A 151 -4.78 31.25 -14.93
CA GLY A 151 -5.00 32.39 -15.79
C GLY A 151 -6.40 32.96 -15.65
N TYR A 152 -6.48 34.29 -15.54
CA TYR A 152 -7.72 35.04 -15.41
C TYR A 152 -7.88 36.03 -16.56
N LYS A 153 -9.15 36.31 -16.89
CA LYS A 153 -9.55 37.40 -17.77
C LYS A 153 -10.70 38.17 -17.11
N SER A 154 -10.50 39.46 -16.85
CA SER A 154 -11.48 40.35 -16.23
C SER A 154 -12.05 39.78 -14.93
N GLY A 155 -11.17 39.19 -14.12
CA GLY A 155 -11.51 38.58 -12.82
C GLY A 155 -12.12 37.17 -12.88
N THR A 156 -12.31 36.60 -14.07
CA THR A 156 -12.82 35.22 -14.24
C THR A 156 -11.68 34.28 -14.60
N GLU A 157 -11.56 33.13 -13.93
CA GLU A 157 -10.60 32.08 -14.31
C GLU A 157 -10.96 31.57 -15.72
N VAL A 158 -9.99 31.58 -16.64
CA VAL A 158 -10.17 31.12 -18.03
C VAL A 158 -9.40 29.85 -18.35
N ALA A 159 -8.32 29.57 -17.62
CA ALA A 159 -7.52 28.36 -17.80
C ALA A 159 -6.59 28.15 -16.59
N ARG A 160 -6.10 26.92 -16.40
CA ARG A 160 -5.00 26.61 -15.49
C ARG A 160 -4.09 25.54 -16.08
N THR A 161 -2.84 25.52 -15.66
CA THR A 161 -1.86 24.50 -16.05
C THR A 161 -2.00 23.24 -15.20
N ASP A 162 -1.35 22.15 -15.59
CA ASP A 162 -1.01 21.08 -14.64
C ASP A 162 -0.02 21.60 -13.58
N TRP A 163 0.22 20.82 -12.53
CA TRP A 163 1.28 21.11 -11.58
C TRP A 163 2.64 20.83 -12.22
N PHE A 164 3.50 21.85 -12.25
CA PHE A 164 4.93 21.67 -12.42
C PHE A 164 5.51 21.11 -11.12
N ALA A 165 5.75 19.80 -11.09
CA ALA A 165 6.26 19.11 -9.93
C ALA A 165 7.81 19.11 -9.90
N ASP A 166 8.36 18.86 -8.71
CA ASP A 166 9.79 18.62 -8.49
C ASP A 166 10.68 19.82 -8.77
N LEU A 167 10.23 21.00 -8.32
CA LEU A 167 11.08 22.20 -8.24
C LEU A 167 12.31 21.92 -7.35
N ASP A 168 13.48 22.22 -7.89
CA ASP A 168 14.78 22.12 -7.22
C ASP A 168 15.61 23.40 -7.41
N ALA A 169 16.86 23.43 -6.95
CA ALA A 169 17.75 24.60 -7.06
C ALA A 169 18.07 25.02 -8.51
N THR A 170 17.87 24.13 -9.47
CA THR A 170 18.19 24.36 -10.88
C THR A 170 16.96 24.91 -11.60
N PRO A 171 17.05 26.10 -12.21
CA PRO A 171 15.97 26.64 -13.00
C PRO A 171 15.52 25.66 -14.09
N SER A 172 14.20 25.46 -14.17
CA SER A 172 13.56 24.65 -15.18
C SER A 172 12.44 25.43 -15.86
N TYR A 173 12.37 25.31 -17.19
CA TYR A 173 11.36 26.02 -17.97
C TYR A 173 9.99 25.38 -17.81
N PHE A 174 9.00 26.17 -17.41
CA PHE A 174 7.61 25.75 -17.33
C PHE A 174 6.80 26.42 -18.46
N ALA A 175 6.42 25.61 -19.45
CA ALA A 175 5.53 26.04 -20.53
C ALA A 175 4.08 26.15 -20.01
N MET A 176 3.55 27.36 -19.94
CA MET A 176 2.23 27.65 -19.39
C MET A 176 1.15 27.65 -20.47
N ASN A 177 1.46 28.19 -21.66
CA ASN A 177 0.59 28.21 -22.84
C ASN A 177 -0.84 28.74 -22.57
N LEU A 178 -1.00 29.75 -21.70
CA LEU A 178 -2.30 30.34 -21.38
C LEU A 178 -2.64 31.48 -22.35
N LYS A 179 -3.88 31.54 -22.85
CA LYS A 179 -4.26 32.47 -23.93
C LYS A 179 -5.22 33.55 -23.46
N GLY A 180 -4.96 34.79 -23.87
CA GLY A 180 -5.82 35.95 -23.60
C GLY A 180 -6.06 36.26 -22.11
N VAL A 181 -5.06 36.05 -21.25
CA VAL A 181 -5.13 36.30 -19.81
C VAL A 181 -4.71 37.74 -19.49
N ASP A 182 -5.43 38.44 -18.61
CA ASP A 182 -5.02 39.76 -18.10
C ASP A 182 -4.47 39.70 -16.66
N ARG A 183 -4.50 38.51 -16.04
CA ARG A 183 -3.89 38.24 -14.74
C ARG A 183 -3.54 36.76 -14.61
N ILE A 184 -2.47 36.46 -13.89
CA ILE A 184 -2.15 35.10 -13.44
C ILE A 184 -1.98 35.02 -11.93
N GLU A 185 -2.25 33.84 -11.39
CA GLU A 185 -1.85 33.43 -10.06
C GLU A 185 -0.90 32.24 -10.14
N VAL A 186 0.22 32.35 -9.44
CA VAL A 186 1.12 31.24 -9.17
C VAL A 186 0.67 30.59 -7.86
N LEU A 187 0.17 29.37 -7.96
CA LEU A 187 -0.11 28.50 -6.82
C LEU A 187 1.14 27.68 -6.52
N ALA A 188 1.62 27.68 -5.28
CA ALA A 188 2.76 26.90 -4.85
C ALA A 188 2.35 25.81 -3.87
N LYS A 189 2.96 24.63 -3.97
CA LYS A 189 2.82 23.58 -2.94
C LYS A 189 3.42 24.09 -1.63
N ALA A 190 2.65 23.98 -0.55
CA ALA A 190 3.09 24.32 0.78
C ALA A 190 4.21 23.36 1.26
N THR A 191 5.13 23.89 2.05
CA THR A 191 6.27 23.23 2.71
C THR A 191 6.27 23.57 4.20
N VAL A 192 7.43 23.59 4.84
CA VAL A 192 7.56 23.87 6.28
C VAL A 192 6.86 25.19 6.63
N ASP A 193 6.09 25.16 7.73
CA ASP A 193 5.28 26.28 8.23
C ASP A 193 4.26 26.86 7.23
N GLY A 194 3.90 26.10 6.18
CA GLY A 194 2.86 26.47 5.23
C GLY A 194 3.31 27.43 4.14
N GLY A 195 4.62 27.65 4.01
CA GLY A 195 5.16 28.49 2.94
C GLY A 195 5.37 27.73 1.62
N GLY A 196 5.56 28.44 0.52
CA GLY A 196 5.95 27.91 -0.79
C GLY A 196 6.85 28.91 -1.48
N TRP A 197 8.16 28.87 -1.19
CA TRP A 197 9.12 29.79 -1.77
C TRP A 197 9.64 29.26 -3.11
N TYR A 198 9.69 30.14 -4.11
CA TYR A 198 10.22 29.81 -5.42
C TYR A 198 10.77 31.10 -6.06
N GLY A 199 11.67 30.90 -7.01
CA GLY A 199 12.15 31.89 -7.96
C GLY A 199 11.41 31.78 -9.29
N LEU A 200 11.26 32.92 -9.95
CA LEU A 200 10.68 33.11 -11.28
C LEU A 200 11.66 33.95 -12.09
N ASP A 201 12.02 33.47 -13.27
CA ASP A 201 12.92 34.14 -14.19
C ASP A 201 12.40 34.06 -15.64
N ASP A 202 12.83 34.99 -16.50
CA ASP A 202 12.47 35.06 -17.92
C ASP A 202 10.96 34.87 -18.21
N LEU A 203 10.11 35.69 -17.59
CA LEU A 203 8.65 35.60 -17.80
C LEU A 203 8.30 35.99 -19.25
N ALA A 204 7.93 35.00 -20.06
CA ALA A 204 7.72 35.13 -21.50
C ALA A 204 6.23 35.15 -21.87
N PHE A 205 5.82 36.18 -22.62
CA PHE A 205 4.45 36.37 -23.10
C PHE A 205 4.38 37.18 -24.39
N GLN A 206 3.25 37.14 -25.07
CA GLN A 206 2.99 37.89 -26.30
C GLN A 206 1.89 38.92 -26.11
N VAL A 207 2.14 40.11 -26.65
CA VAL A 207 1.19 41.22 -26.66
C VAL A 207 0.99 41.65 -28.11
N ASP A 208 -0.25 41.55 -28.60
CA ASP A 208 -0.60 41.83 -30.00
C ASP A 208 0.27 41.07 -31.02
N GLY A 209 0.69 39.84 -30.67
CA GLY A 209 1.54 38.99 -31.50
C GLY A 209 3.04 39.31 -31.43
N ALA A 210 3.46 40.28 -30.61
CA ALA A 210 4.88 40.56 -30.35
C ALA A 210 5.34 39.89 -29.05
N ALA A 211 6.41 39.09 -29.13
CA ALA A 211 7.01 38.43 -27.97
C ALA A 211 7.70 39.44 -27.03
N ARG A 212 7.55 39.22 -25.73
CA ARG A 212 8.21 39.92 -24.64
C ARG A 212 8.73 38.92 -23.62
N VAL A 213 9.88 39.21 -23.02
CA VAL A 213 10.49 38.43 -21.94
C VAL A 213 10.93 39.42 -20.87
N ILE A 214 10.62 39.13 -19.60
CA ILE A 214 11.07 39.90 -18.45
C ILE A 214 12.21 39.12 -17.78
N ASP A 215 13.43 39.63 -17.88
CA ASP A 215 14.68 38.99 -17.43
C ASP A 215 15.23 39.58 -16.10
N PHE A 216 14.51 40.54 -15.50
CA PHE A 216 14.86 41.16 -14.21
C PHE A 216 16.21 41.90 -14.15
N GLU A 217 16.92 42.05 -15.27
CA GLU A 217 18.27 42.65 -15.34
C GLU A 217 18.28 44.18 -15.29
N ASP A 218 17.12 44.81 -15.30
CA ASP A 218 16.92 46.23 -15.11
C ASP A 218 16.40 46.56 -13.69
N ALA A 219 16.16 45.55 -12.85
CA ALA A 219 15.81 45.73 -11.44
C ALA A 219 17.04 45.73 -10.52
N GLU A 220 17.03 46.53 -9.44
CA GLU A 220 18.11 46.53 -8.45
C GLU A 220 18.04 45.29 -7.54
N PHE A 221 19.20 44.77 -7.11
CA PHE A 221 19.25 43.73 -6.08
C PHE A 221 18.52 44.19 -4.81
N GLY A 222 17.63 43.36 -4.27
CA GLY A 222 16.81 43.70 -3.12
C GLY A 222 15.61 44.60 -3.42
N ALA A 223 15.33 44.92 -4.69
CA ALA A 223 14.16 45.69 -5.07
C ALA A 223 12.86 44.93 -4.72
N LYS A 224 11.89 45.64 -4.15
CA LYS A 224 10.54 45.12 -3.93
C LYS A 224 9.71 45.37 -5.20
N LEU A 225 9.27 44.30 -5.85
CA LEU A 225 8.43 44.37 -7.03
C LEU A 225 6.95 44.54 -6.66
N THR A 226 6.48 43.88 -5.59
CA THR A 226 5.07 44.02 -5.15
C THR A 226 4.68 45.46 -4.92
N GLY A 227 3.58 45.88 -5.56
CA GLY A 227 3.08 47.25 -5.52
C GLY A 227 3.84 48.24 -6.41
N SER A 228 4.87 47.78 -7.14
CA SER A 228 5.57 48.57 -8.16
C SER A 228 4.99 48.27 -9.56
N PRO A 229 5.11 49.22 -10.52
CA PRO A 229 4.73 49.00 -11.92
C PRO A 229 5.90 48.40 -12.74
N TYR A 230 6.75 47.57 -12.13
CA TYR A 230 7.93 47.03 -12.81
C TYR A 230 7.53 46.28 -14.09
N ALA A 231 8.18 46.64 -15.20
CA ALA A 231 7.87 46.17 -16.55
C ALA A 231 6.40 46.39 -16.99
N GLU A 232 5.74 47.44 -16.50
CA GLU A 232 4.31 47.74 -16.73
C GLU A 232 3.35 46.67 -16.16
N LEU A 233 3.87 45.72 -15.38
CA LEU A 233 3.09 44.68 -14.72
C LEU A 233 2.69 45.12 -13.32
N SER A 234 1.58 44.58 -12.84
CA SER A 234 1.17 44.69 -11.44
C SER A 234 1.62 43.45 -10.69
N TRP A 235 2.50 43.64 -9.72
CA TRP A 235 3.00 42.59 -8.86
C TRP A 235 2.20 42.60 -7.56
N GLU A 236 1.41 41.56 -7.34
CA GLU A 236 0.43 41.56 -6.26
C GLU A 236 1.05 41.15 -4.93
N THR A 237 0.36 41.47 -3.84
CA THR A 237 0.65 40.92 -2.52
C THR A 237 0.11 39.49 -2.47
N GLY A 238 0.83 38.60 -1.78
CA GLY A 238 0.39 37.22 -1.62
C GLY A 238 -0.93 37.10 -0.86
N SER A 239 -1.71 36.08 -1.24
CA SER A 239 -3.05 35.80 -0.71
C SER A 239 -3.24 34.33 -0.29
N GLY A 240 -2.15 33.54 -0.30
CA GLY A 240 -2.18 32.12 -0.02
C GLY A 240 -2.42 31.79 1.45
N GLU A 241 -2.96 30.59 1.69
CA GLU A 241 -3.21 30.10 3.04
C GLU A 241 -1.94 29.47 3.64
N PHE A 242 -1.72 29.74 4.94
CA PHE A 242 -0.64 29.16 5.74
C PHE A 242 -1.11 27.85 6.37
N VAL A 243 -0.67 26.71 5.85
CA VAL A 243 -0.84 25.42 6.55
C VAL A 243 0.43 25.11 7.31
N SER A 244 0.53 25.50 8.58
CA SER A 244 1.71 25.19 9.37
C SER A 244 1.96 23.68 9.41
N GLN A 245 3.11 23.21 8.92
CA GLN A 245 3.59 21.84 9.12
C GLN A 245 3.99 21.53 10.58
N SER A 246 3.58 22.36 11.55
CA SER A 246 3.56 22.00 12.97
C SER A 246 2.33 21.14 13.36
N GLY A 247 1.60 20.61 12.38
CA GLY A 247 0.30 19.94 12.54
C GLY A 247 0.33 18.41 12.55
N ALA A 248 1.46 17.80 12.92
CA ALA A 248 1.47 16.36 13.15
C ALA A 248 0.59 16.05 14.37
N GLU A 249 -0.55 15.41 14.14
CA GLU A 249 -1.43 14.97 15.22
C GLU A 249 -0.94 13.61 15.71
N PHE A 250 -0.58 13.55 17.00
CA PHE A 250 -0.17 12.30 17.61
C PHE A 250 -1.39 11.49 18.01
N VAL A 251 -1.52 10.30 17.43
CA VAL A 251 -2.41 9.26 17.95
C VAL A 251 -1.66 8.55 19.07
N HIS A 252 -2.35 8.31 20.18
CA HIS A 252 -1.77 7.55 21.27
C HIS A 252 -1.42 6.14 20.81
N ALA A 253 -0.27 5.63 21.27
CA ALA A 253 0.07 4.24 21.06
C ALA A 253 -1.07 3.33 21.53
N PRO A 254 -1.29 2.20 20.86
CA PRO A 254 -2.30 1.25 21.26
C PRO A 254 -2.10 0.90 22.73
N GLN A 255 -3.15 1.06 23.52
CA GLN A 255 -3.06 0.95 24.95
C GLN A 255 -2.65 -0.48 25.31
N THR A 256 -1.50 -0.62 25.97
CA THR A 256 -1.03 -1.92 26.44
C THR A 256 -1.48 -2.10 27.88
N GLN A 257 -2.22 -3.16 28.16
CA GLN A 257 -2.22 -3.67 29.52
C GLN A 257 -0.84 -4.29 29.75
N LYS A 258 -0.21 -3.98 30.89
CA LYS A 258 1.00 -4.69 31.32
C LYS A 258 0.66 -6.18 31.29
N LEU A 259 1.19 -6.90 30.29
CA LEU A 259 0.93 -8.33 30.13
C LEU A 259 1.16 -9.00 31.51
N PRO A 260 0.30 -9.94 31.94
CA PRO A 260 0.40 -10.53 33.27
C PRO A 260 1.85 -10.87 33.60
N SER A 261 2.32 -10.37 34.74
CA SER A 261 3.66 -10.59 35.26
C SER A 261 3.89 -12.10 35.44
N GLY A 262 4.47 -12.73 34.42
CA GLY A 262 4.54 -14.19 34.29
C GLY A 262 4.92 -14.67 32.89
N LEU A 263 4.79 -13.84 31.86
CA LEU A 263 5.41 -14.11 30.55
C LEU A 263 6.93 -13.92 30.67
N GLY A 264 7.63 -14.98 31.03
CA GLY A 264 9.10 -14.96 31.12
C GLY A 264 9.71 -14.38 29.84
N ASN A 265 10.50 -13.33 30.00
CA ASN A 265 11.50 -12.91 29.01
C ASN A 265 12.57 -13.99 28.96
N VAL A 266 12.24 -15.16 28.40
CA VAL A 266 13.26 -16.13 28.03
C VAL A 266 13.65 -15.75 26.60
N PRO A 267 14.90 -15.28 26.39
CA PRO A 267 15.41 -15.06 25.04
C PRO A 267 15.17 -16.34 24.23
N ASP A 268 14.69 -16.19 23.00
CA ASP A 268 14.63 -17.33 22.09
C ASP A 268 16.06 -17.88 21.93
N ASP A 269 16.23 -19.18 22.15
CA ASP A 269 17.52 -19.87 22.19
C ASP A 269 18.16 -20.04 20.80
N GLY A 270 17.50 -19.52 19.76
CA GLY A 270 18.05 -19.46 18.41
C GLY A 270 18.07 -20.82 17.71
N VAL A 271 17.29 -21.79 18.20
CA VAL A 271 17.18 -23.14 17.60
C VAL A 271 16.45 -23.13 16.25
N GLN A 272 15.94 -21.97 15.80
CA GLN A 272 15.25 -21.84 14.53
C GLN A 272 16.18 -21.54 13.35
N LYS A 273 15.81 -22.08 12.18
CA LYS A 273 16.55 -21.86 10.93
C LYS A 273 16.47 -20.40 10.51
N LEU A 274 17.63 -19.82 10.25
CA LEU A 274 17.80 -18.44 9.82
C LEU A 274 17.46 -18.31 8.33
N ALA A 275 16.80 -17.22 7.94
CA ALA A 275 16.54 -16.84 6.55
C ALA A 275 17.79 -16.97 5.66
N GLY A 276 17.65 -17.50 4.45
CA GLY A 276 18.71 -17.44 3.43
C GLY A 276 18.78 -18.54 2.39
N LEU A 277 18.02 -19.62 2.54
CA LEU A 277 17.98 -20.74 1.57
C LEU A 277 16.64 -20.89 0.84
N GLY A 278 15.61 -20.16 1.27
CA GLY A 278 14.33 -20.13 0.57
C GLY A 278 14.34 -19.24 -0.68
N THR A 279 13.23 -19.23 -1.38
CA THR A 279 13.06 -18.54 -2.66
C THR A 279 12.42 -17.17 -2.46
N ASN A 280 13.07 -16.12 -2.94
CA ASN A 280 12.48 -14.77 -2.97
C ASN A 280 11.63 -14.55 -4.22
N PRO A 281 10.57 -13.73 -4.13
CA PRO A 281 9.89 -13.22 -5.30
C PRO A 281 10.77 -12.16 -5.99
N THR A 282 10.45 -11.87 -7.25
CA THR A 282 10.92 -10.68 -7.96
C THR A 282 9.93 -9.53 -7.79
N LEU A 283 10.42 -8.30 -7.80
CA LEU A 283 9.55 -7.12 -7.77
C LEU A 283 8.85 -6.93 -9.13
N GLY A 284 7.55 -6.71 -9.08
CA GLY A 284 6.74 -6.23 -10.20
C GLY A 284 6.60 -4.73 -10.18
N MET A 285 5.37 -4.24 -10.37
CA MET A 285 5.04 -2.83 -10.23
C MET A 285 5.35 -2.33 -8.82
N SER A 286 5.93 -1.13 -8.70
CA SER A 286 6.14 -0.49 -7.41
C SER A 286 6.06 1.03 -7.52
N PHE A 287 5.47 1.68 -6.53
CA PHE A 287 5.25 3.12 -6.53
C PHE A 287 5.05 3.66 -5.12
N VAL A 288 5.15 4.98 -4.99
CA VAL A 288 4.89 5.71 -3.74
C VAL A 288 3.41 5.61 -3.38
N GLY A 289 3.11 5.16 -2.16
CA GLY A 289 1.76 5.17 -1.58
C GLY A 289 1.45 6.51 -0.88
N PRO A 290 0.47 6.55 0.04
CA PRO A 290 0.18 7.77 0.79
C PRO A 290 1.39 8.17 1.65
N ARG A 291 1.60 9.47 1.80
CA ARG A 291 2.77 10.02 2.50
C ARG A 291 2.40 11.22 3.33
N PHE A 292 3.26 11.57 4.29
CA PHE A 292 3.06 12.76 5.11
C PHE A 292 2.81 13.99 4.24
N GLY A 293 1.76 14.75 4.57
CA GLY A 293 1.29 15.92 3.83
C GLY A 293 0.20 15.64 2.79
N ASP A 294 -0.13 14.37 2.52
CA ASP A 294 -1.37 14.05 1.80
C ASP A 294 -2.61 14.36 2.67
N THR A 295 -3.78 14.33 2.05
CA THR A 295 -5.04 14.73 2.69
C THR A 295 -5.37 13.85 3.88
N GLY A 296 -5.40 14.40 5.10
CA GLY A 296 -5.57 13.61 6.33
C GLY A 296 -4.35 12.75 6.72
N ALA A 297 -3.29 12.73 5.90
CA ALA A 297 -2.08 11.94 6.11
C ALA A 297 -1.05 12.71 6.95
N ASN A 298 -1.48 13.27 8.08
CA ASN A 298 -0.60 14.06 8.96
C ASN A 298 -0.46 13.44 10.37
N MET A 299 -0.96 12.22 10.54
CA MET A 299 -0.94 11.54 11.83
C MET A 299 0.41 10.90 12.11
N ILE A 300 0.74 10.81 13.40
CA ILE A 300 1.87 10.03 13.89
C ILE A 300 1.37 9.11 15.01
N PRO A 301 1.48 7.79 14.86
CA PRO A 301 2.04 7.08 13.71
C PRO A 301 1.20 7.14 12.41
N PRO A 302 1.79 6.89 11.23
CA PRO A 302 1.12 6.70 9.95
C PRO A 302 0.11 5.56 9.90
N ASP A 303 0.28 4.46 10.64
CA ASP A 303 -0.67 3.34 10.67
C ASP A 303 -1.04 2.81 9.28
N THR A 304 -0.05 2.23 8.63
CA THR A 304 -0.10 1.85 7.21
C THR A 304 -0.86 0.55 6.96
N VAL A 305 -1.92 0.61 6.16
CA VAL A 305 -2.68 -0.57 5.71
C VAL A 305 -3.10 -0.43 4.26
N GLY A 306 -3.22 -1.54 3.53
CA GLY A 306 -3.72 -1.52 2.15
C GLY A 306 -3.81 -2.88 1.51
N ALA A 307 -4.71 -3.00 0.53
CA ALA A 307 -4.96 -4.25 -0.18
C ALA A 307 -5.08 -4.01 -1.69
N VAL A 308 -4.69 -5.03 -2.47
CA VAL A 308 -4.88 -5.04 -3.92
C VAL A 308 -6.25 -5.62 -4.29
N GLY A 309 -6.89 -5.00 -5.28
CA GLY A 309 -8.10 -5.48 -5.94
C GLY A 309 -7.87 -5.67 -7.44
N PRO A 310 -8.92 -5.96 -8.23
CA PRO A 310 -8.80 -6.23 -9.66
C PRO A 310 -8.19 -5.08 -10.46
N ASN A 311 -8.53 -3.82 -10.12
CA ASN A 311 -8.12 -2.64 -10.89
C ASN A 311 -7.33 -1.61 -10.07
N HIS A 312 -7.41 -1.69 -8.75
CA HIS A 312 -6.88 -0.68 -7.85
C HIS A 312 -6.12 -1.29 -6.68
N PHE A 313 -5.15 -0.56 -6.17
CA PHE A 313 -4.63 -0.73 -4.82
C PHE A 313 -5.30 0.32 -3.93
N LEU A 314 -6.00 -0.10 -2.87
CA LEU A 314 -6.61 0.80 -1.88
C LEU A 314 -5.73 0.82 -0.63
N ALA A 315 -5.26 2.00 -0.27
CA ALA A 315 -4.42 2.24 0.89
C ALA A 315 -5.12 3.19 1.86
N SER A 316 -4.89 2.96 3.16
CA SER A 316 -5.26 3.90 4.20
C SER A 316 -4.07 4.05 5.16
N VAL A 317 -3.82 5.28 5.57
CA VAL A 317 -2.69 5.64 6.43
C VAL A 317 -3.24 6.56 7.49
N ASN A 318 -3.56 5.98 8.65
CA ASN A 318 -4.28 6.57 9.76
C ASN A 318 -5.55 7.32 9.28
N ALA A 319 -5.55 8.65 9.22
CA ALA A 319 -6.69 9.46 8.81
C ALA A 319 -6.77 9.74 7.29
N ASN A 320 -6.03 9.03 6.45
CA ASN A 320 -6.09 9.12 4.97
C ASN A 320 -6.71 7.87 4.33
N LEU A 321 -7.41 8.04 3.20
CA LEU A 321 -7.77 6.98 2.26
C LEU A 321 -7.37 7.39 0.84
N SER A 322 -6.63 6.52 0.17
CA SER A 322 -6.15 6.74 -1.20
C SER A 322 -6.27 5.48 -2.05
N ALA A 323 -6.58 5.65 -3.34
CA ALA A 323 -6.61 4.56 -4.31
C ALA A 323 -5.69 4.84 -5.48
N TYR A 324 -5.07 3.78 -6.00
CA TYR A 324 -4.09 3.83 -7.08
C TYR A 324 -4.48 2.85 -8.17
N THR A 325 -4.36 3.25 -9.43
CA THR A 325 -4.45 2.32 -10.56
C THR A 325 -3.30 1.33 -10.48
N ARG A 326 -3.58 0.05 -10.30
CA ARG A 326 -2.54 -0.96 -10.04
C ARG A 326 -1.54 -1.14 -11.20
N THR A 327 -1.96 -0.86 -12.43
CA THR A 327 -1.14 -1.07 -13.64
C THR A 327 -0.21 0.10 -13.94
N THR A 328 -0.48 1.29 -13.41
CA THR A 328 0.32 2.50 -13.68
C THR A 328 0.90 3.13 -12.42
N GLY A 329 0.41 2.75 -11.23
CA GLY A 329 0.73 3.41 -9.96
C GLY A 329 0.15 4.82 -9.83
N THR A 330 -0.73 5.25 -10.75
CA THR A 330 -1.34 6.58 -10.71
C THR A 330 -2.34 6.67 -9.57
N ARG A 331 -2.20 7.67 -8.71
CA ARG A 331 -3.19 7.95 -7.65
C ARG A 331 -4.46 8.52 -8.27
N VAL A 332 -5.58 7.83 -8.06
CA VAL A 332 -6.92 8.21 -8.57
C VAL A 332 -7.83 8.74 -7.47
N LEU A 333 -7.47 8.49 -6.20
CA LEU A 333 -8.21 8.95 -5.03
C LEU A 333 -7.23 9.37 -3.92
N ASN A 334 -7.56 10.46 -3.22
CA ASN A 334 -6.87 10.92 -2.01
C ASN A 334 -7.81 11.82 -1.19
N VAL A 335 -8.33 11.29 -0.08
CA VAL A 335 -9.27 11.98 0.82
C VAL A 335 -8.94 11.69 2.28
N SER A 336 -9.41 12.54 3.20
CA SER A 336 -9.36 12.24 4.62
C SER A 336 -10.43 11.21 5.00
N LEU A 337 -10.17 10.40 6.03
CA LEU A 337 -11.20 9.55 6.63
C LEU A 337 -12.33 10.38 7.24
N THR A 338 -12.03 11.60 7.70
CA THR A 338 -13.05 12.57 8.12
C THR A 338 -14.04 12.87 7.01
N SER A 339 -13.57 13.15 5.79
CA SER A 339 -14.45 13.29 4.64
C SER A 339 -15.14 11.99 4.29
N PHE A 340 -14.42 10.87 4.29
CA PHE A 340 -14.97 9.59 3.86
C PHE A 340 -16.10 9.10 4.77
N PHE A 341 -15.96 9.21 6.09
CA PHE A 341 -16.97 8.76 7.05
C PHE A 341 -17.89 9.87 7.58
N GLY A 342 -17.54 11.13 7.34
CA GLY A 342 -18.24 12.29 7.93
C GLY A 342 -17.97 12.46 9.43
N ALA A 343 -16.87 11.89 9.95
CA ALA A 343 -16.51 11.91 11.37
C ALA A 343 -15.00 11.77 11.55
N SER A 344 -14.45 12.39 12.60
CA SER A 344 -13.04 12.20 12.98
C SER A 344 -12.82 10.77 13.47
N VAL A 345 -12.01 10.01 12.73
CA VAL A 345 -11.72 8.60 12.95
C VAL A 345 -10.29 8.29 12.52
N GLY A 346 -9.70 7.26 13.12
CA GLY A 346 -8.35 6.76 12.82
C GLY A 346 -8.29 5.25 12.99
N ASP A 347 -7.07 4.72 13.10
CA ASP A 347 -6.79 3.29 13.16
C ASP A 347 -7.53 2.48 12.06
N PRO A 348 -7.25 2.76 10.79
CA PRO A 348 -7.98 2.13 9.71
C PRO A 348 -7.60 0.67 9.53
N ARG A 349 -8.56 -0.12 9.06
CA ARG A 349 -8.30 -1.41 8.42
C ARG A 349 -8.92 -1.41 7.04
N VAL A 350 -8.16 -1.88 6.05
CA VAL A 350 -8.60 -2.01 4.65
C VAL A 350 -8.45 -3.46 4.22
N GLY A 351 -9.42 -3.98 3.47
CA GLY A 351 -9.33 -5.29 2.84
C GLY A 351 -10.16 -5.38 1.57
N TYR A 352 -9.74 -6.27 0.66
CA TYR A 352 -10.54 -6.67 -0.49
C TYR A 352 -11.16 -8.05 -0.23
N ASP A 353 -12.48 -8.08 -0.09
CA ASP A 353 -13.27 -9.27 0.09
C ASP A 353 -13.44 -10.00 -1.24
N GLN A 354 -12.55 -10.98 -1.47
CA GLN A 354 -12.51 -11.76 -2.71
C GLN A 354 -13.74 -12.64 -2.92
N HIS A 355 -14.50 -12.97 -1.87
CA HIS A 355 -15.74 -13.77 -2.00
C HIS A 355 -16.88 -12.97 -2.61
N ALA A 356 -16.92 -11.66 -2.32
CA ALA A 356 -17.96 -10.76 -2.81
C ALA A 356 -17.48 -9.82 -3.93
N GLY A 357 -16.17 -9.70 -4.13
CA GLY A 357 -15.56 -8.69 -4.98
C GLY A 357 -15.85 -7.28 -4.49
N ARG A 358 -15.60 -7.00 -3.21
CA ARG A 358 -15.92 -5.75 -2.52
C ARG A 358 -14.77 -5.27 -1.64
N TRP A 359 -14.73 -3.98 -1.36
CA TRP A 359 -13.79 -3.37 -0.45
C TRP A 359 -14.43 -3.16 0.91
N VAL A 360 -13.64 -3.34 1.97
CA VAL A 360 -14.04 -3.08 3.36
C VAL A 360 -13.09 -2.06 3.96
N VAL A 361 -13.64 -1.03 4.61
CA VAL A 361 -12.88 -0.06 5.41
C VAL A 361 -13.51 0.05 6.78
N LEU A 362 -12.70 -0.11 7.83
CA LEU A 362 -13.07 0.14 9.23
C LEU A 362 -12.21 1.25 9.81
N ALA A 363 -12.73 1.99 10.78
CA ALA A 363 -11.95 2.96 11.57
C ALA A 363 -12.59 3.17 12.96
N SER A 364 -11.79 3.51 13.96
CA SER A 364 -12.26 3.82 15.32
C SER A 364 -12.45 5.32 15.50
N ASN A 365 -13.45 5.72 16.30
CA ASN A 365 -13.57 7.10 16.78
C ASN A 365 -12.89 7.33 18.14
N PHE A 366 -12.16 6.34 18.66
CA PHE A 366 -11.49 6.36 19.96
C PHE A 366 -12.41 6.74 21.13
N SER A 367 -13.70 6.41 21.01
CA SER A 367 -14.69 6.70 22.05
C SER A 367 -15.63 5.52 22.26
N ASN A 368 -16.48 5.21 21.30
CA ASN A 368 -17.50 4.18 21.49
C ASN A 368 -17.92 3.46 20.22
N ARG A 369 -17.46 3.91 19.05
CA ARG A 369 -17.95 3.46 17.75
C ARG A 369 -16.81 3.00 16.85
N VAL A 370 -17.08 1.91 16.14
CA VAL A 370 -16.33 1.48 14.97
C VAL A 370 -17.14 1.87 13.74
N TYR A 371 -16.54 2.67 12.87
CA TYR A 371 -17.09 3.05 11.58
C TYR A 371 -16.83 1.94 10.57
N PHE A 372 -17.80 1.72 9.70
CA PHE A 372 -17.86 0.60 8.78
C PHE A 372 -18.26 1.10 7.39
N ALA A 373 -17.47 0.75 6.38
CA ALA A 373 -17.79 1.00 4.99
C ALA A 373 -17.56 -0.28 4.16
N TYR A 374 -18.49 -0.55 3.25
CA TYR A 374 -18.45 -1.67 2.33
C TYR A 374 -18.83 -1.18 0.93
N SER A 375 -17.95 -1.36 -0.06
CA SER A 375 -18.19 -0.83 -1.40
C SER A 375 -19.37 -1.55 -2.06
N LEU A 376 -19.99 -0.92 -3.07
CA LEU A 376 -21.08 -1.54 -3.82
C LEU A 376 -20.57 -2.39 -5.00
N THR A 377 -19.32 -2.20 -5.41
CA THR A 377 -18.66 -2.92 -6.51
C THR A 377 -17.19 -3.20 -6.16
N ASN A 378 -16.42 -3.77 -7.10
CA ASN A 378 -14.97 -3.93 -6.98
C ASN A 378 -14.20 -2.63 -7.27
N ASP A 379 -14.88 -1.52 -7.56
CA ASP A 379 -14.30 -0.21 -7.78
C ASP A 379 -14.36 0.63 -6.49
N PRO A 380 -13.22 0.91 -5.84
CA PRO A 380 -13.21 1.70 -4.61
C PRO A 380 -13.53 3.17 -4.84
N THR A 381 -13.55 3.64 -6.09
CA THR A 381 -13.91 5.03 -6.45
C THR A 381 -15.41 5.21 -6.71
N GLY A 382 -16.19 4.13 -6.67
CA GLY A 382 -17.65 4.16 -6.81
C GLY A 382 -18.39 4.37 -5.49
N ALA A 383 -19.64 3.94 -5.45
CA ALA A 383 -20.51 4.06 -4.28
C ALA A 383 -20.12 3.12 -3.12
N TRP A 384 -20.40 3.58 -1.90
CA TRP A 384 -20.18 2.83 -0.67
C TRP A 384 -21.40 2.82 0.24
N PHE A 385 -21.70 1.67 0.85
CA PHE A 385 -22.55 1.59 2.02
C PHE A 385 -21.71 1.94 3.25
N LYS A 386 -22.14 2.92 4.05
CA LYS A 386 -21.43 3.41 5.23
C LYS A 386 -22.35 3.46 6.44
N THR A 387 -21.84 3.03 7.59
CA THR A 387 -22.51 3.09 8.89
C THR A 387 -21.46 3.10 10.02
N ASN A 388 -21.89 3.01 11.27
CA ASN A 388 -21.05 2.74 12.42
C ASN A 388 -21.80 1.93 13.48
N VAL A 389 -21.04 1.19 14.28
CA VAL A 389 -21.55 0.32 15.34
C VAL A 389 -21.06 0.85 16.69
N ASN A 390 -21.98 1.10 17.63
CA ASN A 390 -21.65 1.35 19.03
C ASN A 390 -21.22 0.05 19.69
N VAL A 391 -19.91 -0.08 19.89
CA VAL A 391 -19.28 -1.27 20.48
C VAL A 391 -19.09 -1.15 21.99
N SER A 392 -19.16 0.07 22.54
CA SER A 392 -19.09 0.38 23.99
C SER A 392 -20.43 0.16 24.69
N GLN A 393 -20.84 -1.10 24.77
CA GLN A 393 -22.09 -1.50 25.43
C GLN A 393 -21.98 -2.91 25.99
N GLY A 394 -23.03 -3.37 26.69
CA GLY A 394 -22.99 -4.65 27.38
C GLY A 394 -21.84 -4.68 28.38
N ALA A 395 -21.02 -5.73 28.32
CA ALA A 395 -19.84 -5.84 29.19
C ALA A 395 -18.72 -4.84 28.85
N ASP A 396 -18.79 -4.18 27.70
CA ASP A 396 -17.84 -3.15 27.28
C ASP A 396 -18.35 -1.73 27.53
N ALA A 397 -19.46 -1.56 28.25
CA ALA A 397 -20.00 -0.25 28.56
C ALA A 397 -18.96 0.61 29.30
N GLY A 398 -18.69 1.81 28.76
CA GLY A 398 -17.68 2.74 29.30
C GLY A 398 -16.25 2.46 28.84
N ARG A 399 -16.03 1.46 27.99
CA ARG A 399 -14.75 1.18 27.32
C ARG A 399 -14.71 1.77 25.93
N TRP A 400 -13.54 1.96 25.34
CA TRP A 400 -13.42 2.47 23.98
C TRP A 400 -12.64 1.50 23.08
N PRO A 401 -12.99 1.41 21.78
CA PRO A 401 -12.32 0.49 20.86
C PRO A 401 -10.97 1.03 20.40
N ASP A 402 -9.93 0.25 20.62
CA ASP A 402 -8.57 0.50 20.20
C ASP A 402 -8.05 -0.66 19.34
N TYR A 403 -7.13 -0.35 18.43
CA TYR A 403 -6.44 -1.32 17.59
C TYR A 403 -7.39 -2.31 16.87
N PRO A 404 -8.39 -1.84 16.10
CA PRO A 404 -9.29 -2.72 15.37
C PRO A 404 -8.54 -3.66 14.43
N THR A 405 -8.94 -4.93 14.41
CA THR A 405 -8.46 -5.93 13.45
C THR A 405 -9.56 -6.26 12.43
N LEU A 406 -9.22 -6.91 11.31
CA LEU A 406 -10.18 -7.18 10.23
C LEU A 406 -9.89 -8.53 9.57
N GLY A 407 -10.95 -9.30 9.34
CA GLY A 407 -10.97 -10.48 8.48
C GLY A 407 -12.38 -10.77 7.94
N PHE A 408 -12.49 -11.73 7.05
CA PHE A 408 -13.73 -12.06 6.34
C PHE A 408 -13.65 -13.43 5.66
N ASP A 409 -14.79 -14.13 5.60
CA ASP A 409 -15.00 -15.38 4.87
C ASP A 409 -16.18 -15.25 3.89
N ALA A 410 -16.75 -16.33 3.37
CA ALA A 410 -17.91 -16.24 2.48
C ALA A 410 -19.20 -15.73 3.17
N ASN A 411 -19.29 -15.76 4.51
CA ASN A 411 -20.52 -15.55 5.26
C ASN A 411 -20.55 -14.22 6.04
N GLY A 412 -19.40 -13.72 6.45
CA GLY A 412 -19.33 -12.60 7.39
C GLY A 412 -18.13 -11.68 7.20
N VAL A 413 -18.23 -10.51 7.84
CA VAL A 413 -17.10 -9.61 8.10
C VAL A 413 -16.87 -9.60 9.60
N TYR A 414 -15.60 -9.74 10.00
CA TYR A 414 -15.22 -9.93 11.39
C TYR A 414 -14.17 -8.91 11.78
N PHE A 415 -14.35 -8.31 12.94
CA PHE A 415 -13.36 -7.43 13.53
C PHE A 415 -13.24 -7.70 15.02
N SER A 416 -12.09 -7.38 15.59
CA SER A 416 -11.93 -7.35 17.04
C SER A 416 -11.37 -6.02 17.46
N CYS A 417 -11.59 -5.65 18.71
CA CYS A 417 -10.97 -4.46 19.31
C CYS A 417 -10.43 -4.82 20.68
N TYR A 418 -9.34 -4.15 21.06
CA TYR A 418 -9.07 -3.99 22.47
C TYR A 418 -10.07 -2.98 23.05
N MET A 419 -10.83 -3.39 24.06
CA MET A 419 -11.83 -2.53 24.70
C MET A 419 -11.19 -1.86 25.92
N VAL A 420 -10.59 -0.70 25.73
CA VAL A 420 -9.78 -0.03 26.76
C VAL A 420 -10.64 0.37 27.96
N PRO A 421 -10.21 0.12 29.21
CA PRO A 421 -8.90 -0.39 29.63
C PRO A 421 -8.86 -1.90 29.94
N ALA A 422 -9.84 -2.68 29.48
CA ALA A 422 -9.94 -4.09 29.88
C ALA A 422 -10.62 -4.98 28.84
N GLY A 423 -9.92 -6.06 28.48
CA GLY A 423 -10.46 -7.17 27.70
C GLY A 423 -10.55 -6.89 26.20
N MET A 424 -10.74 -7.96 25.45
CA MET A 424 -10.94 -7.95 24.01
C MET A 424 -12.39 -8.30 23.70
N SER A 425 -12.86 -7.82 22.54
CA SER A 425 -14.17 -8.23 22.00
C SER A 425 -14.06 -8.54 20.52
N ILE A 426 -14.75 -9.59 20.08
CA ILE A 426 -14.91 -9.97 18.67
C ILE A 426 -16.31 -9.56 18.23
N PHE A 427 -16.44 -9.02 17.02
CA PHE A 427 -17.69 -8.65 16.40
C PHE A 427 -17.81 -9.38 15.05
N ALA A 428 -18.93 -10.05 14.85
CA ALA A 428 -19.27 -10.78 13.64
C ALA A 428 -20.47 -10.10 12.96
N VAL A 429 -20.28 -9.67 11.72
CA VAL A 429 -21.32 -9.03 10.90
C VAL A 429 -21.79 -10.02 9.84
N ASP A 430 -23.09 -10.28 9.80
CA ASP A 430 -23.71 -11.04 8.71
C ASP A 430 -23.53 -10.29 7.37
N LYS A 431 -22.87 -10.93 6.41
CA LYS A 431 -22.55 -10.32 5.12
C LYS A 431 -23.73 -10.32 4.16
N ALA A 432 -24.67 -11.25 4.30
CA ALA A 432 -25.71 -11.43 3.28
C ALA A 432 -26.54 -10.14 3.03
N PRO A 433 -26.93 -9.35 4.05
CA PRO A 433 -27.63 -8.08 3.84
C PRO A 433 -26.79 -6.98 3.16
N LEU A 434 -25.47 -7.01 3.31
CA LEU A 434 -24.56 -6.06 2.62
C LEU A 434 -24.54 -6.30 1.10
N LEU A 435 -24.84 -7.53 0.66
CA LEU A 435 -24.85 -7.95 -0.74
C LEU A 435 -26.26 -7.91 -1.37
N GLY A 436 -27.28 -7.50 -0.61
CA GLY A 436 -28.65 -7.39 -1.10
C GLY A 436 -28.81 -6.30 -2.16
N GLY A 437 -29.93 -6.34 -2.90
CA GLY A 437 -30.25 -5.32 -3.91
C GLY A 437 -30.38 -3.90 -3.32
N VAL A 438 -30.71 -3.80 -2.03
CA VAL A 438 -30.55 -2.59 -1.22
C VAL A 438 -29.62 -2.95 -0.06
N PRO A 439 -28.32 -2.61 -0.14
CA PRO A 439 -27.37 -2.91 0.90
C PRO A 439 -27.80 -2.35 2.26
N ALA A 440 -27.74 -3.18 3.29
CA ALA A 440 -28.00 -2.82 4.67
C ALA A 440 -27.03 -3.54 5.60
N MET A 441 -26.84 -2.99 6.80
CA MET A 441 -26.02 -3.67 7.81
C MET A 441 -26.72 -4.97 8.22
N GLY A 442 -26.00 -6.09 8.15
CA GLY A 442 -26.52 -7.35 8.66
C GLY A 442 -26.52 -7.43 10.17
N THR A 443 -27.00 -8.55 10.69
CA THR A 443 -26.93 -8.83 12.13
C THR A 443 -25.50 -8.66 12.63
N VAL A 444 -25.32 -7.84 13.66
CA VAL A 444 -24.03 -7.69 14.35
C VAL A 444 -24.09 -8.46 15.65
N THR A 445 -23.14 -9.37 15.86
CA THR A 445 -23.04 -10.19 17.05
C THR A 445 -21.71 -9.97 17.74
N ALA A 446 -21.72 -9.66 19.03
CA ALA A 446 -20.54 -9.44 19.85
C ALA A 446 -20.21 -10.66 20.73
N PHE A 447 -18.92 -10.93 20.88
CA PHE A 447 -18.36 -11.86 21.85
C PHE A 447 -17.40 -11.08 22.74
N ARG A 448 -17.80 -10.83 23.99
CA ARG A 448 -17.13 -9.90 24.91
C ARG A 448 -16.45 -10.63 26.06
N ASN A 449 -15.75 -9.87 26.90
CA ASN A 449 -15.01 -10.37 28.06
C ASN A 449 -13.94 -11.40 27.69
N LEU A 450 -13.35 -11.26 26.50
CA LEU A 450 -12.23 -12.10 26.11
C LEU A 450 -10.95 -11.55 26.77
N PRO A 451 -9.97 -12.41 27.09
CA PRO A 451 -8.71 -11.98 27.67
C PRO A 451 -7.95 -11.03 26.76
N TYR A 452 -7.19 -10.13 27.38
CA TYR A 452 -6.24 -9.29 26.67
C TYR A 452 -5.04 -10.13 26.20
N GLU A 453 -4.90 -10.24 24.88
CA GLU A 453 -3.85 -11.02 24.22
C GLU A 453 -3.11 -10.18 23.17
N GLY A 454 -3.07 -8.87 23.37
CA GLY A 454 -2.52 -7.87 22.46
C GLY A 454 -3.44 -7.59 21.28
N ALA A 455 -3.67 -8.61 20.44
CA ALA A 455 -4.60 -8.53 19.31
C ALA A 455 -5.22 -9.91 19.04
N ILE A 456 -6.53 -9.92 18.73
CA ILE A 456 -7.20 -11.08 18.15
C ILE A 456 -7.29 -10.80 16.66
N GLN A 457 -6.64 -11.61 15.82
CA GLN A 457 -6.66 -11.44 14.38
C GLN A 457 -7.69 -12.41 13.79
N PRO A 458 -8.85 -11.94 13.29
CA PRO A 458 -9.64 -12.72 12.34
C PRO A 458 -8.83 -12.95 11.06
N CYS A 459 -9.08 -14.06 10.40
CA CYS A 459 -8.38 -14.41 9.18
C CYS A 459 -8.97 -13.64 7.98
N VAL A 460 -8.13 -13.29 7.02
CA VAL A 460 -8.60 -13.21 5.65
C VAL A 460 -8.70 -14.65 5.15
N THR A 461 -9.92 -15.13 4.96
CA THR A 461 -10.18 -16.55 4.70
C THR A 461 -10.34 -16.81 3.21
N TYR A 462 -9.49 -17.66 2.65
CA TYR A 462 -9.60 -18.17 1.29
C TYR A 462 -10.14 -19.61 1.32
N GLY A 463 -11.13 -19.89 0.46
CA GLY A 463 -11.93 -21.10 0.54
C GLY A 463 -13.10 -20.98 1.53
N THR A 464 -13.72 -22.10 1.87
CA THR A 464 -14.96 -22.14 2.66
C THR A 464 -14.83 -23.11 3.84
N PRO A 465 -14.03 -22.78 4.87
CA PRO A 465 -14.00 -23.57 6.10
C PRO A 465 -15.36 -23.59 6.78
N SER A 466 -15.51 -24.43 7.82
CA SER A 466 -16.77 -24.58 8.57
C SER A 466 -17.19 -23.33 9.37
N GLY A 467 -16.33 -22.31 9.43
CA GLY A 467 -16.53 -21.05 10.15
C GLY A 467 -15.26 -20.23 10.09
N GLU A 468 -15.33 -19.00 10.59
CA GLU A 468 -14.22 -18.06 10.53
C GLU A 468 -13.23 -18.29 11.66
N TYR A 469 -11.95 -18.43 11.32
CA TYR A 469 -10.88 -18.64 12.29
C TYR A 469 -10.29 -17.32 12.80
N LEU A 470 -9.98 -17.28 14.09
CA LEU A 470 -9.27 -16.16 14.70
C LEU A 470 -8.09 -16.68 15.52
N VAL A 471 -6.98 -15.94 15.49
CA VAL A 471 -5.75 -16.30 16.21
C VAL A 471 -5.27 -15.13 17.08
N SER A 472 -4.73 -15.47 18.25
CA SER A 472 -4.15 -14.50 19.19
C SER A 472 -3.00 -15.14 19.97
N ARG A 473 -2.26 -14.33 20.75
CA ARG A 473 -1.08 -14.76 21.49
C ARG A 473 -1.32 -14.65 23.02
N PRO A 474 -1.83 -15.71 23.68
CA PRO A 474 -1.93 -15.76 25.14
C PRO A 474 -0.57 -15.68 25.86
N GLY A 475 0.51 -16.16 25.23
CA GLY A 475 1.80 -16.20 25.89
C GLY A 475 3.01 -16.43 24.98
N SER A 476 4.18 -16.58 25.59
CA SER A 476 5.46 -16.71 24.89
C SER A 476 5.66 -18.06 24.19
N THR A 477 4.91 -19.10 24.56
CA THR A 477 5.04 -20.46 24.01
C THR A 477 3.72 -20.98 23.41
N THR A 478 2.70 -20.12 23.31
CA THR A 478 1.36 -20.54 22.92
C THR A 478 0.64 -19.50 22.06
N LEU A 479 -0.06 -19.99 21.04
CA LEU A 479 -1.08 -19.25 20.28
C LEU A 479 -2.45 -19.83 20.62
N ARG A 480 -3.52 -19.02 20.64
CA ARG A 480 -4.90 -19.49 20.81
C ARG A 480 -5.63 -19.42 19.48
N VAL A 481 -6.41 -20.45 19.17
CA VAL A 481 -7.27 -20.50 17.99
C VAL A 481 -8.73 -20.52 18.44
N ARG A 482 -9.52 -19.61 17.86
CA ARG A 482 -10.98 -19.55 18.01
C ARG A 482 -11.64 -19.74 16.66
N ARG A 483 -12.92 -20.12 16.68
CA ARG A 483 -13.75 -20.14 15.48
C ARG A 483 -15.12 -19.53 15.74
N VAL A 484 -15.53 -18.57 14.92
CA VAL A 484 -16.92 -18.11 14.85
C VAL A 484 -17.67 -19.03 13.90
N ASN A 485 -18.68 -19.73 14.42
CA ASN A 485 -19.46 -20.69 13.66
C ASN A 485 -20.77 -20.06 13.14
N PRO A 486 -21.16 -20.32 11.88
CA PRO A 486 -22.48 -19.98 11.35
C PRO A 486 -23.60 -20.79 12.05
N PRO A 487 -24.89 -20.43 11.84
CA PRO A 487 -25.40 -19.39 10.94
C PRO A 487 -25.14 -17.96 11.44
N MET A 488 -24.90 -17.02 10.52
CA MET A 488 -24.58 -15.62 10.86
C MET A 488 -25.76 -14.81 11.42
N ALA A 489 -26.97 -15.36 11.35
CA ALA A 489 -28.13 -14.81 12.06
C ALA A 489 -28.04 -15.00 13.59
N ALA A 490 -27.28 -15.98 14.07
CA ALA A 490 -27.05 -16.25 15.49
C ALA A 490 -25.71 -17.00 15.66
N PRO A 491 -24.57 -16.36 15.36
CA PRO A 491 -23.29 -17.03 15.35
C PRO A 491 -22.85 -17.39 16.78
N THR A 492 -22.05 -18.44 16.88
CA THR A 492 -21.44 -18.89 18.15
C THR A 492 -19.92 -18.81 18.06
N LEU A 493 -19.24 -18.59 19.19
CA LEU A 493 -17.79 -18.60 19.27
C LEU A 493 -17.33 -19.87 19.98
N THR A 494 -16.43 -20.62 19.37
CA THR A 494 -15.77 -21.77 19.99
C THR A 494 -14.31 -21.43 20.24
N ASN A 495 -13.86 -21.54 21.48
CA ASN A 495 -12.43 -21.67 21.78
C ASN A 495 -11.99 -23.08 21.39
N LEU A 496 -11.21 -23.21 20.31
CA LEU A 496 -10.74 -24.52 19.86
C LEU A 496 -9.60 -25.03 20.75
N GLY A 497 -8.80 -24.13 21.29
CA GLY A 497 -7.70 -24.43 22.20
C GLY A 497 -6.45 -23.64 21.88
N THR A 498 -5.33 -24.09 22.42
CA THR A 498 -4.01 -23.49 22.21
C THR A 498 -3.10 -24.39 21.38
N VAL A 499 -2.24 -23.75 20.58
CA VAL A 499 -1.19 -24.38 19.79
C VAL A 499 0.15 -24.05 20.42
N ALA A 500 0.97 -25.06 20.68
CA ALA A 500 2.33 -24.87 21.18
C ALA A 500 3.24 -24.30 20.09
N VAL A 501 3.98 -23.25 20.43
CA VAL A 501 4.96 -22.59 19.56
C VAL A 501 6.30 -22.44 20.27
N THR A 502 7.39 -22.28 19.51
CA THR A 502 8.70 -21.96 20.08
C THR A 502 8.62 -20.68 20.91
N SER A 503 9.30 -20.72 22.07
CA SER A 503 9.39 -19.60 22.99
C SER A 503 9.83 -18.32 22.28
N ASN A 504 9.24 -17.20 22.67
CA ASN A 504 9.57 -15.88 22.14
C ASN A 504 9.35 -14.80 23.19
N SER A 505 9.98 -13.64 22.98
CA SER A 505 9.86 -12.46 23.84
C SER A 505 9.52 -11.24 23.01
N SER A 506 9.00 -10.19 23.66
CA SER A 506 8.68 -8.92 22.99
C SER A 506 9.93 -8.33 22.34
N PRO A 507 9.82 -7.75 21.14
CA PRO A 507 10.94 -7.13 20.45
C PRO A 507 11.43 -5.89 21.20
N PRO A 508 12.72 -5.51 21.04
CA PRO A 508 13.21 -4.20 21.46
C PRO A 508 12.87 -3.12 20.41
N ASN A 509 12.92 -1.86 20.80
CA ASN A 509 12.89 -0.71 19.88
C ASN A 509 14.07 -0.78 18.89
N ALA A 510 13.87 -0.24 17.69
CA ALA A 510 14.84 -0.31 16.60
C ALA A 510 15.62 1.01 16.44
N PRO A 511 16.97 1.00 16.50
CA PRO A 511 17.75 2.19 16.18
C PRO A 511 17.68 2.52 14.68
N ALA A 512 17.83 3.79 14.33
CA ALA A 512 17.88 4.29 12.96
C ALA A 512 18.95 5.39 12.84
N LEU A 513 19.62 5.49 11.69
CA LEU A 513 20.62 6.54 11.45
C LEU A 513 20.04 7.94 11.65
N GLY A 514 20.76 8.79 12.38
CA GLY A 514 20.32 10.17 12.68
C GLY A 514 19.12 10.25 13.64
N SER A 515 18.69 9.14 14.23
CA SER A 515 17.65 9.12 15.24
C SER A 515 18.23 9.16 16.65
N ASN A 516 17.72 10.06 17.49
CA ASN A 516 18.14 10.21 18.89
C ASN A 516 17.37 9.27 19.83
N THR A 517 16.20 8.77 19.40
CA THR A 517 15.34 7.85 20.15
C THR A 517 14.97 6.69 19.22
N SER A 518 15.25 5.47 19.64
CA SER A 518 14.93 4.28 18.83
C SER A 518 13.44 4.19 18.52
N LEU A 519 13.13 3.77 17.30
CA LEU A 519 11.78 3.57 16.78
C LEU A 519 11.04 2.51 17.59
N ASP A 520 9.80 2.81 17.96
CA ASP A 520 8.91 1.88 18.63
C ASP A 520 8.51 0.75 17.66
N THR A 521 8.83 -0.48 18.05
CA THR A 521 8.52 -1.71 17.30
C THR A 521 7.30 -2.44 17.85
N LEU A 522 6.58 -1.81 18.79
CA LEU A 522 5.47 -2.36 19.57
C LEU A 522 5.87 -3.60 20.39
N GLU A 523 4.94 -4.17 21.15
CA GLU A 523 5.16 -5.48 21.73
C GLU A 523 4.90 -6.63 20.74
N GLY A 524 5.04 -7.89 21.19
CA GLY A 524 4.92 -9.07 20.33
C GLY A 524 3.49 -9.47 19.91
N ARG A 525 2.57 -8.52 19.71
CA ARG A 525 1.19 -8.79 19.25
C ARG A 525 1.16 -9.27 17.79
N LEU A 526 0.15 -10.07 17.42
CA LEU A 526 -0.03 -10.53 16.04
C LEU A 526 -0.48 -9.39 15.12
N MET A 527 0.08 -9.28 13.91
CA MET A 527 -0.16 -8.17 12.98
C MET A 527 -1.27 -8.42 11.96
N ASN A 528 -1.27 -9.62 11.36
CA ASN A 528 -2.34 -10.08 10.47
C ASN A 528 -2.39 -11.62 10.43
N SER A 529 -3.53 -12.16 10.01
CA SER A 529 -3.70 -13.61 9.84
C SER A 529 -4.50 -13.96 8.58
N ILE A 530 -4.24 -15.15 8.04
CA ILE A 530 -4.83 -15.67 6.80
C ILE A 530 -5.19 -17.12 7.00
N TYR A 531 -6.37 -17.54 6.54
CA TYR A 531 -6.70 -18.96 6.39
C TYR A 531 -6.55 -19.35 4.92
N ARG A 532 -5.65 -20.28 4.63
CA ARG A 532 -5.39 -20.76 3.27
C ARG A 532 -5.02 -22.24 3.28
N ASN A 533 -5.60 -23.00 2.35
CA ASN A 533 -5.27 -24.42 2.10
C ASN A 533 -5.29 -25.29 3.37
N GLY A 534 -6.26 -25.06 4.26
CA GLY A 534 -6.40 -25.83 5.49
C GLY A 534 -5.59 -25.30 6.69
N SER A 535 -4.77 -24.28 6.51
CA SER A 535 -3.88 -23.75 7.55
C SER A 535 -4.20 -22.30 7.90
N ILE A 536 -3.93 -21.93 9.15
CA ILE A 536 -3.85 -20.52 9.58
C ILE A 536 -2.40 -20.07 9.46
N TRP A 537 -2.17 -18.93 8.82
CA TRP A 537 -0.88 -18.26 8.72
C TRP A 537 -0.93 -16.93 9.46
N THR A 538 0.08 -16.63 10.26
CA THR A 538 0.15 -15.37 11.03
C THR A 538 1.59 -14.95 11.26
N THR A 539 1.81 -13.65 11.47
CA THR A 539 3.15 -13.08 11.73
C THR A 539 3.13 -12.03 12.84
N HIS A 540 4.29 -11.84 13.49
CA HIS A 540 4.52 -10.82 14.51
C HIS A 540 6.00 -10.52 14.74
N CYS A 541 6.29 -9.48 15.52
CA CYS A 541 7.66 -9.16 15.95
C CYS A 541 8.06 -9.91 17.23
N ILE A 542 9.32 -10.31 17.29
CA ILE A 542 9.95 -10.93 18.46
C ILE A 542 11.37 -10.38 18.68
N SER A 543 11.96 -10.66 19.85
CA SER A 543 13.39 -10.40 20.09
C SER A 543 14.25 -11.62 19.75
N VAL A 544 15.28 -11.40 18.92
CA VAL A 544 16.32 -12.37 18.58
C VAL A 544 17.68 -11.69 18.74
N SER A 545 18.53 -12.22 19.62
CA SER A 545 19.85 -11.63 19.92
C SER A 545 19.78 -10.10 20.22
N SER A 546 18.78 -9.70 21.00
CA SER A 546 18.49 -8.30 21.35
C SER A 546 18.17 -7.39 20.16
N ARG A 547 17.64 -7.94 19.06
CA ARG A 547 17.13 -7.20 17.90
C ARG A 547 15.71 -7.61 17.59
N ALA A 548 14.93 -6.68 17.04
CA ALA A 548 13.62 -6.99 16.49
C ALA A 548 13.78 -7.89 15.26
N ALA A 549 12.98 -8.96 15.22
CA ALA A 549 12.92 -9.91 14.13
C ALA A 549 11.46 -10.29 13.84
N VAL A 550 11.22 -10.78 12.63
CA VAL A 550 9.89 -11.22 12.20
C VAL A 550 9.76 -12.73 12.43
N ARG A 551 8.65 -13.15 13.03
CA ARG A 551 8.30 -14.54 13.30
C ARG A 551 6.98 -14.87 12.62
N PHE A 552 6.94 -15.96 11.87
CA PHE A 552 5.72 -16.46 11.26
C PHE A 552 5.41 -17.89 11.67
N TYR A 553 4.13 -18.26 11.57
CA TYR A 553 3.63 -19.60 11.87
C TYR A 553 2.67 -20.07 10.78
N GLN A 554 2.72 -21.36 10.46
CA GLN A 554 1.64 -22.11 9.82
C GLN A 554 1.06 -23.06 10.85
N LEU A 555 -0.23 -22.92 11.14
CA LEU A 555 -0.94 -23.71 12.14
C LEU A 555 -1.96 -24.61 11.44
N ASP A 556 -2.08 -25.84 11.93
CA ASP A 556 -3.20 -26.71 11.61
C ASP A 556 -4.32 -26.46 12.63
N PRO A 557 -5.44 -25.84 12.24
CA PRO A 557 -6.55 -25.58 13.16
C PRO A 557 -7.41 -26.81 13.46
N SER A 558 -7.21 -27.93 12.75
CA SER A 558 -7.95 -29.18 12.96
C SER A 558 -7.29 -30.04 14.05
N THR A 559 -5.96 -30.08 14.07
CA THR A 559 -5.17 -30.83 15.06
C THR A 559 -4.61 -29.94 16.17
N LEU A 560 -4.73 -28.62 16.04
CA LEU A 560 -4.15 -27.62 16.95
C LEU A 560 -2.63 -27.79 17.12
N SER A 561 -1.94 -27.95 15.99
CA SER A 561 -0.48 -28.14 15.95
C SER A 561 0.21 -27.13 15.04
N THR A 562 1.45 -26.79 15.37
CA THR A 562 2.32 -25.99 14.49
C THR A 562 2.85 -26.87 13.37
N GLN A 563 2.51 -26.54 12.11
CA GLN A 563 3.04 -27.22 10.92
C GLN A 563 4.43 -26.70 10.57
N GLN A 564 4.62 -25.38 10.63
CA GLN A 564 5.93 -24.77 10.52
C GLN A 564 6.01 -23.44 11.27
N VAL A 565 7.25 -23.09 11.60
CA VAL A 565 7.63 -21.83 12.22
C VAL A 565 8.93 -21.35 11.59
N GLY A 566 9.03 -20.07 11.30
CA GLY A 566 10.25 -19.48 10.76
C GLY A 566 10.54 -18.10 11.34
N THR A 567 11.82 -17.73 11.32
CA THR A 567 12.31 -16.46 11.86
C THR A 567 13.15 -15.73 10.83
N ILE A 568 12.72 -14.51 10.47
CA ILE A 568 13.43 -13.61 9.59
C ILE A 568 14.16 -12.59 10.47
N SER A 569 15.46 -12.75 10.59
CA SER A 569 16.34 -11.92 11.41
C SER A 569 17.57 -11.48 10.63
N SER A 570 18.27 -10.47 11.14
CA SER A 570 19.55 -10.04 10.60
C SER A 570 20.61 -9.98 11.71
N ALA A 571 21.87 -10.16 11.31
CA ALA A 571 23.02 -9.94 12.18
C ALA A 571 23.20 -8.45 12.54
N THR A 572 22.70 -7.53 11.71
CA THR A 572 22.95 -6.09 11.82
C THR A 572 21.69 -5.24 11.80
N LEU A 573 20.61 -5.70 11.16
CA LEU A 573 19.34 -4.96 11.03
C LEU A 573 18.30 -5.44 12.05
N TYR A 574 17.43 -4.52 12.41
CA TYR A 574 16.20 -4.76 13.16
C TYR A 574 15.07 -4.82 12.13
N TYR A 575 14.29 -5.90 12.11
CA TYR A 575 13.11 -6.06 11.24
C TYR A 575 11.84 -6.01 12.07
N PHE A 576 10.89 -5.18 11.68
CA PHE A 576 9.70 -4.87 12.48
C PHE A 576 8.49 -4.46 11.62
N MET A 577 7.30 -4.40 12.23
CA MET A 577 6.00 -4.21 11.56
C MET A 577 5.75 -5.17 10.39
N PRO A 578 5.77 -6.50 10.62
CA PRO A 578 5.57 -7.46 9.55
C PRO A 578 4.11 -7.63 9.15
N SER A 579 3.93 -8.01 7.90
CA SER A 579 2.71 -8.64 7.40
C SER A 579 3.04 -9.83 6.50
N ILE A 580 2.08 -10.75 6.35
CA ILE A 580 2.20 -11.94 5.51
C ILE A 580 1.02 -12.07 4.53
N ALA A 581 1.29 -12.50 3.31
CA ALA A 581 0.28 -13.05 2.38
C ALA A 581 0.66 -14.47 1.95
N VAL A 582 -0.33 -15.31 1.63
CA VAL A 582 -0.13 -16.70 1.15
C VAL A 582 -1.04 -16.97 -0.04
N ASN A 583 -0.46 -17.28 -1.18
CA ASN A 583 -1.19 -17.52 -2.43
C ASN A 583 -1.76 -18.94 -2.54
N SER A 584 -2.43 -19.24 -3.65
CA SER A 584 -3.02 -20.56 -3.92
C SER A 584 -2.02 -21.73 -3.93
N SER A 585 -0.80 -21.48 -4.38
CA SER A 585 0.30 -22.45 -4.42
C SER A 585 0.92 -22.72 -3.04
N GLY A 586 0.63 -21.89 -2.04
CA GLY A 586 1.28 -21.96 -0.72
C GLY A 586 2.59 -21.17 -0.63
N ASP A 587 2.88 -20.33 -1.61
CA ASP A 587 3.99 -19.38 -1.56
C ASP A 587 3.60 -18.20 -0.68
N CYS A 588 4.56 -17.67 0.06
CA CYS A 588 4.32 -16.59 1.04
C CYS A 588 5.16 -15.36 0.69
N VAL A 589 4.60 -14.17 0.88
CA VAL A 589 5.36 -12.91 0.86
C VAL A 589 5.27 -12.25 2.22
N PHE A 590 6.40 -11.72 2.68
CA PHE A 590 6.52 -10.98 3.93
C PHE A 590 7.01 -9.57 3.65
N GLY A 591 6.21 -8.56 3.99
CA GLY A 591 6.64 -7.16 3.98
C GLY A 591 6.88 -6.66 5.41
N PHE A 592 7.92 -5.83 5.61
CA PHE A 592 8.28 -5.27 6.91
C PHE A 592 9.20 -4.04 6.75
N SER A 593 9.40 -3.29 7.84
CA SER A 593 10.41 -2.24 7.93
C SER A 593 11.75 -2.78 8.44
N GLY A 594 12.84 -2.09 8.07
CA GLY A 594 14.19 -2.46 8.52
C GLY A 594 15.10 -1.25 8.77
N SER A 595 15.85 -1.27 9.88
CA SER A 595 16.78 -0.19 10.26
C SER A 595 17.92 -0.67 11.15
N ASN A 596 18.96 0.16 11.31
CA ASN A 596 19.93 0.07 12.40
C ASN A 596 20.59 1.44 12.66
N ALA A 597 21.54 1.52 13.60
CA ALA A 597 22.21 2.77 13.94
C ALA A 597 22.98 3.44 12.77
N SER A 598 23.30 2.68 11.71
CA SER A 598 24.04 3.16 10.53
C SER A 598 23.18 3.25 9.27
N GLN A 599 21.87 2.96 9.35
CA GLN A 599 20.96 2.98 8.22
C GLN A 599 19.62 3.61 8.60
N TRP A 600 19.09 4.47 7.72
CA TRP A 600 17.72 4.95 7.85
C TRP A 600 16.71 3.80 7.70
N VAL A 601 15.56 3.96 8.34
CA VAL A 601 14.48 2.99 8.25
C VAL A 601 13.88 2.99 6.84
N GLY A 602 13.76 1.81 6.26
CA GLY A 602 13.21 1.60 4.93
C GLY A 602 12.32 0.37 4.85
N THR A 603 11.81 0.11 3.64
CA THR A 603 10.95 -1.02 3.32
C THR A 603 11.76 -2.23 2.89
N TYR A 604 11.44 -3.38 3.46
CA TYR A 604 12.03 -4.66 3.15
C TYR A 604 10.96 -5.70 2.80
N LEU A 605 11.38 -6.67 2.01
CA LEU A 605 10.57 -7.82 1.64
C LEU A 605 11.43 -9.08 1.66
N CYS A 606 10.82 -10.22 1.98
CA CYS A 606 11.32 -11.52 1.59
C CYS A 606 10.15 -12.45 1.24
N GLY A 607 10.47 -13.67 0.85
CA GLY A 607 9.46 -14.66 0.56
C GLY A 607 9.92 -16.09 0.74
N ARG A 608 9.00 -17.01 0.45
CA ARG A 608 9.25 -18.44 0.30
C ARG A 608 8.24 -19.04 -0.68
N ILE A 609 8.63 -20.07 -1.40
CA ILE A 609 7.70 -20.91 -2.16
C ILE A 609 7.31 -22.15 -1.34
N ALA A 610 6.20 -22.80 -1.69
CA ALA A 610 5.72 -23.98 -0.97
C ALA A 610 6.74 -25.14 -0.94
N GLY A 611 7.60 -25.24 -1.96
CA GLY A 611 8.66 -26.23 -2.07
C GLY A 611 9.90 -25.97 -1.20
N ASP A 612 10.02 -24.77 -0.62
CA ASP A 612 11.12 -24.46 0.31
C ASP A 612 10.97 -25.29 1.60
N ALA A 613 12.09 -25.62 2.24
CA ALA A 613 12.05 -26.33 3.50
C ALA A 613 11.24 -25.54 4.56
N ALA A 614 10.55 -26.28 5.44
CA ALA A 614 9.68 -25.69 6.45
C ALA A 614 10.41 -24.65 7.30
N GLY A 615 9.81 -23.47 7.44
CA GLY A 615 10.35 -22.34 8.20
C GLY A 615 11.42 -21.52 7.47
N GLU A 616 11.92 -21.96 6.31
CA GLU A 616 12.93 -21.22 5.54
C GLU A 616 12.29 -20.17 4.63
N THR A 617 12.96 -19.02 4.53
CA THR A 617 12.67 -17.92 3.61
C THR A 617 13.91 -17.55 2.81
N GLY A 618 13.73 -16.85 1.70
CA GLY A 618 14.80 -16.14 1.04
C GLY A 618 15.40 -15.02 1.92
N VAL A 619 16.55 -14.51 1.49
CA VAL A 619 17.24 -13.40 2.18
C VAL A 619 16.42 -12.12 2.03
N PRO A 620 16.08 -11.40 3.12
CA PRO A 620 15.44 -10.09 3.02
C PRO A 620 16.21 -9.13 2.13
N PHE A 621 15.51 -8.46 1.22
CA PHE A 621 16.06 -7.43 0.36
C PHE A 621 15.28 -6.13 0.53
N GLN A 622 15.98 -5.02 0.34
CA GLN A 622 15.39 -3.69 0.45
C GLN A 622 14.61 -3.36 -0.82
N VAL A 623 13.35 -2.94 -0.66
CA VAL A 623 12.48 -2.52 -1.76
C VAL A 623 12.53 -0.99 -1.91
N GLN A 624 12.55 -0.27 -0.79
CA GLN A 624 12.67 1.19 -0.76
C GLN A 624 13.59 1.60 0.40
N ALA A 625 14.65 2.34 0.08
CA ALA A 625 15.55 2.89 1.09
C ALA A 625 14.88 4.04 1.86
N GLY A 626 15.23 4.17 3.14
CA GLY A 626 14.99 5.41 3.87
C GLY A 626 15.78 6.55 3.23
N LEU A 627 15.22 7.75 3.25
CA LEU A 627 15.78 8.96 2.62
C LEU A 627 16.22 10.01 3.64
N GLY A 628 16.01 9.77 4.94
CA GLY A 628 16.33 10.73 5.98
C GLY A 628 16.17 10.17 7.39
N ALA A 629 16.60 10.97 8.37
CA ALA A 629 16.40 10.67 9.77
C ALA A 629 14.91 10.75 10.15
N TYR A 630 14.49 9.96 11.14
CA TYR A 630 13.13 9.99 11.68
C TYR A 630 13.15 10.06 13.22
N ASN A 631 12.56 11.12 13.74
CA ASN A 631 12.57 11.57 15.13
C ASN A 631 11.23 12.28 15.41
N ASN A 632 10.13 11.53 15.38
CA ASN A 632 8.81 12.07 15.70
C ASN A 632 8.34 11.50 17.03
N LEU A 633 8.58 12.28 18.10
CA LEU A 633 8.30 11.86 19.46
C LEU A 633 6.88 12.24 19.87
N ASP A 634 6.13 11.28 20.37
CA ASP A 634 4.82 11.53 20.98
C ASP A 634 4.96 12.29 22.32
N GLY A 635 3.82 12.61 22.95
CA GLY A 635 3.80 13.29 24.25
C GLY A 635 4.50 12.54 25.39
N ASN A 636 4.83 11.26 25.20
CA ASN A 636 5.57 10.42 26.15
C ASN A 636 7.06 10.27 25.79
N GLY A 637 7.53 10.91 24.70
CA GLY A 637 8.90 10.80 24.21
C GLY A 637 9.17 9.55 23.37
N THR A 638 8.14 8.82 22.96
CA THR A 638 8.24 7.60 22.14
C THR A 638 8.34 7.96 20.67
N ASN A 639 9.32 7.40 19.94
CA ASN A 639 9.45 7.61 18.49
C ASN A 639 8.56 6.62 17.73
N ARG A 640 7.31 7.03 17.44
CA ARG A 640 6.28 6.14 16.86
C ARG A 640 6.54 5.89 15.38
N TRP A 641 6.62 4.62 14.98
CA TRP A 641 6.81 4.22 13.59
C TRP A 641 5.48 3.90 12.91
N GLY A 642 4.75 2.90 13.38
CA GLY A 642 3.48 2.44 12.79
C GLY A 642 2.81 1.40 13.66
N ASP A 643 1.49 1.27 13.57
CA ASP A 643 0.71 0.21 14.23
C ASP A 643 0.30 -0.95 13.33
N TYR A 644 0.30 -0.72 12.02
CA TYR A 644 -0.14 -1.68 11.02
C TYR A 644 0.86 -1.84 9.88
N SER A 645 0.70 -2.97 9.20
CA SER A 645 1.35 -3.31 7.95
C SER A 645 0.44 -4.32 7.25
N LEU A 646 0.40 -4.33 5.91
CA LEU A 646 -0.39 -5.34 5.20
C LEU A 646 0.26 -5.79 3.89
N THR A 647 0.22 -7.10 3.71
CA THR A 647 0.50 -7.80 2.47
C THR A 647 -0.78 -8.55 2.08
N SER A 648 -1.18 -8.51 0.82
CA SER A 648 -2.43 -9.10 0.30
C SER A 648 -2.17 -9.91 -0.96
N VAL A 649 -2.98 -10.94 -1.19
CA VAL A 649 -2.92 -11.74 -2.43
C VAL A 649 -3.65 -11.01 -3.53
N ASP A 650 -3.11 -11.09 -4.73
CA ASP A 650 -3.72 -10.54 -5.93
C ASP A 650 -4.96 -11.34 -6.34
N PRO A 651 -6.17 -10.74 -6.34
CA PRO A 651 -7.38 -11.49 -6.66
C PRO A 651 -7.54 -11.82 -8.15
N LEU A 652 -6.69 -11.28 -9.06
CA LEU A 652 -6.77 -11.60 -10.49
C LEU A 652 -6.14 -12.96 -10.83
N ASP A 653 -5.02 -13.28 -10.17
CA ASP A 653 -4.22 -14.47 -10.49
C ASP A 653 -4.03 -15.41 -9.31
N ASP A 654 -4.36 -14.99 -8.08
CA ASP A 654 -4.23 -15.76 -6.85
C ASP A 654 -2.82 -16.35 -6.66
N SER A 655 -1.83 -15.65 -7.20
CA SER A 655 -0.41 -16.04 -7.28
C SER A 655 0.49 -14.87 -6.86
N ASN A 656 0.35 -13.71 -7.49
CA ASN A 656 1.06 -12.50 -7.13
C ASN A 656 0.54 -11.96 -5.80
N MET A 657 1.39 -11.20 -5.13
CA MET A 657 1.06 -10.58 -3.84
C MET A 657 1.52 -9.14 -3.84
N TRP A 658 0.85 -8.29 -3.08
CA TRP A 658 1.16 -6.87 -2.97
C TRP A 658 1.36 -6.50 -1.51
N THR A 659 2.38 -5.69 -1.24
CA THR A 659 2.65 -5.15 0.08
C THR A 659 2.60 -3.63 0.06
N ILE A 660 2.21 -3.04 1.19
CA ILE A 660 2.47 -1.63 1.51
C ILE A 660 3.25 -1.56 2.81
N GLN A 661 4.34 -0.79 2.82
CA GLN A 661 5.23 -0.63 3.98
C GLN A 661 5.72 0.81 4.10
N GLU A 662 6.21 1.17 5.27
CA GLU A 662 6.72 2.50 5.56
C GLU A 662 8.21 2.63 5.24
N TYR A 663 8.62 3.87 4.94
CA TYR A 663 10.02 4.29 4.85
C TYR A 663 10.19 5.73 5.34
N ALA A 664 11.36 6.06 5.88
CA ALA A 664 11.63 7.42 6.33
C ALA A 664 11.90 8.29 5.11
N ARG A 665 11.27 9.46 5.06
CA ARG A 665 11.49 10.48 4.04
C ARG A 665 12.45 11.55 4.55
N THR A 666 12.85 12.44 3.65
CA THR A 666 13.58 13.66 4.01
C THR A 666 12.75 14.52 4.97
N SER A 667 13.42 15.46 5.64
CA SER A 667 12.78 16.41 6.54
C SER A 667 11.99 15.80 7.71
N ASN A 668 12.45 14.65 8.23
CA ASN A 668 11.87 14.01 9.42
C ASN A 668 10.41 13.56 9.24
N THR A 669 10.05 13.10 8.04
CA THR A 669 8.68 12.67 7.71
C THR A 669 8.62 11.19 7.34
N TRP A 670 7.43 10.61 7.33
CA TRP A 670 7.18 9.25 6.85
C TRP A 670 6.60 9.25 5.44
N GLY A 671 6.80 8.14 4.73
CA GLY A 671 6.10 7.79 3.50
C GLY A 671 5.81 6.31 3.45
N THR A 672 4.95 5.90 2.52
CA THR A 672 4.68 4.49 2.25
C THR A 672 5.11 4.10 0.85
N TRP A 673 5.49 2.85 0.67
CA TRP A 673 5.88 2.25 -0.59
C TRP A 673 5.01 1.03 -0.87
N ILE A 674 4.39 1.00 -2.04
CA ILE A 674 3.55 -0.09 -2.52
C ILE A 674 4.37 -0.90 -3.52
N ALA A 675 4.41 -2.22 -3.37
CA ALA A 675 5.16 -3.10 -4.25
C ALA A 675 4.42 -4.42 -4.51
N GLU A 676 4.40 -4.81 -5.79
CA GLU A 676 4.01 -6.11 -6.28
C GLU A 676 5.19 -7.08 -6.16
N ALA A 677 4.92 -8.27 -5.66
CA ALA A 677 5.85 -9.37 -5.51
C ALA A 677 5.36 -10.56 -6.34
N LYS A 678 6.20 -11.00 -7.27
CA LYS A 678 5.92 -12.07 -8.22
C LYS A 678 6.84 -13.23 -7.96
N TYR A 679 6.28 -14.42 -7.75
CA TYR A 679 7.05 -15.63 -7.97
C TYR A 679 7.07 -15.86 -9.46
N ASN A 680 8.20 -15.50 -10.09
CA ASN A 680 8.47 -15.88 -11.47
C ASN A 680 8.56 -17.40 -11.51
N THR A 681 7.44 -18.07 -11.75
CA THR A 681 7.40 -19.49 -12.08
C THR A 681 7.95 -19.76 -13.48
N CYS A 682 8.39 -18.71 -14.18
CA CYS A 682 8.90 -18.73 -15.54
C CYS A 682 10.39 -18.35 -15.61
N PRO A 683 11.29 -19.30 -15.87
CA PRO A 683 12.66 -18.98 -16.25
C PRO A 683 12.71 -18.06 -17.48
N LEU A 684 13.58 -17.05 -17.48
CA LEU A 684 13.76 -16.18 -18.63
C LEU A 684 14.21 -17.00 -19.86
N PRO A 685 13.67 -16.71 -21.06
CA PRO A 685 14.20 -17.30 -22.29
C PRO A 685 15.70 -17.06 -22.43
N THR A 686 16.44 -18.10 -22.81
CA THR A 686 17.90 -18.08 -22.90
C THR A 686 18.34 -18.38 -24.32
N VAL A 687 19.17 -17.51 -24.90
CA VAL A 687 19.84 -17.77 -26.18
C VAL A 687 21.03 -18.70 -25.94
N TYR A 688 21.19 -19.71 -26.78
CA TYR A 688 22.26 -20.71 -26.70
C TYR A 688 22.70 -21.15 -28.10
N CYS A 689 23.72 -22.01 -28.18
CA CYS A 689 24.29 -22.47 -29.46
C CYS A 689 24.92 -21.30 -30.25
N THR A 690 25.26 -21.48 -31.52
CA THR A 690 25.93 -20.44 -32.33
C THR A 690 25.25 -20.28 -33.68
N SER A 691 25.13 -19.03 -34.12
CA SER A 691 24.61 -18.70 -35.45
C SER A 691 25.61 -19.01 -36.55
N LYS A 692 25.10 -19.05 -37.79
CA LYS A 692 25.89 -19.19 -39.01
C LYS A 692 26.00 -17.84 -39.71
N VAL A 693 27.23 -17.38 -39.94
CA VAL A 693 27.50 -16.16 -40.73
C VAL A 693 26.94 -16.34 -42.15
N ASN A 694 26.15 -15.37 -42.60
CA ASN A 694 25.51 -15.38 -43.92
C ASN A 694 26.41 -14.79 -45.02
N SER A 695 25.97 -14.82 -46.28
CA SER A 695 26.73 -14.35 -47.44
C SER A 695 27.08 -12.86 -47.43
N GLN A 696 26.44 -12.06 -46.57
CA GLN A 696 26.71 -10.64 -46.38
C GLN A 696 27.51 -10.38 -45.08
N PHE A 697 28.14 -11.42 -44.52
CA PHE A 697 28.98 -11.37 -43.33
C PHE A 697 28.26 -10.99 -42.04
N CYS A 698 26.94 -11.15 -41.98
CA CYS A 698 26.18 -10.94 -40.75
C CYS A 698 25.93 -12.25 -40.03
N SER A 699 25.84 -12.17 -38.71
CA SER A 699 25.44 -13.28 -37.84
C SER A 699 23.97 -13.08 -37.46
N PRO A 700 23.03 -13.88 -38.01
CA PRO A 700 21.63 -13.78 -37.64
C PRO A 700 21.44 -14.07 -36.16
N LEU A 701 20.59 -13.28 -35.51
CA LEU A 701 20.32 -13.36 -34.07
C LEU A 701 18.89 -13.85 -33.84
N ILE A 702 18.69 -14.60 -32.75
CA ILE A 702 17.36 -14.95 -32.24
C ILE A 702 17.11 -14.19 -30.94
N GLY A 703 15.91 -13.69 -30.76
CA GLY A 703 15.48 -13.01 -29.55
C GLY A 703 14.06 -13.41 -29.19
N SER A 704 13.57 -12.86 -28.09
CA SER A 704 12.17 -13.00 -27.71
C SER A 704 11.63 -11.78 -27.00
N PHE A 705 10.32 -11.57 -27.12
CA PHE A 705 9.58 -10.53 -26.40
C PHE A 705 8.28 -11.11 -25.82
N GLY A 706 7.94 -10.74 -24.59
CA GLY A 706 6.78 -11.27 -23.87
C GLY A 706 7.09 -12.49 -22.98
N THR A 707 6.04 -13.15 -22.48
CA THR A 707 6.14 -14.28 -21.55
C THR A 707 5.59 -15.55 -22.21
N PRO A 708 6.38 -16.65 -22.30
CA PRO A 708 5.90 -17.93 -22.82
C PRO A 708 4.91 -18.56 -21.83
N SER A 709 3.61 -18.50 -22.08
CA SER A 709 2.59 -18.94 -21.13
C SER A 709 1.42 -19.62 -21.82
N ALA A 710 0.89 -20.66 -21.17
CA ALA A 710 -0.27 -21.40 -21.64
C ALA A 710 -1.57 -20.62 -21.48
N THR A 711 -1.64 -19.65 -20.55
CA THR A 711 -2.86 -18.87 -20.25
C THR A 711 -2.75 -17.38 -20.57
N SER A 712 -1.54 -16.85 -20.81
CA SER A 712 -1.34 -15.43 -21.11
C SER A 712 -2.06 -15.00 -22.40
N PRO A 713 -2.97 -14.01 -22.37
CA PRO A 713 -3.61 -13.51 -23.58
C PRO A 713 -2.68 -12.65 -24.46
N SER A 714 -1.51 -12.26 -23.95
CA SER A 714 -0.50 -11.49 -24.69
C SER A 714 0.42 -12.40 -25.50
N ALA A 715 0.84 -11.95 -26.69
CA ALA A 715 1.76 -12.67 -27.56
C ALA A 715 3.12 -12.91 -26.91
N PHE A 716 3.74 -14.04 -27.26
CA PHE A 716 5.15 -14.32 -26.99
C PHE A 716 5.89 -14.45 -28.31
N ASP A 717 6.51 -13.35 -28.74
CA ASP A 717 7.18 -13.27 -30.03
C ASP A 717 8.58 -13.86 -29.95
N VAL A 718 8.84 -14.91 -30.72
CA VAL A 718 10.20 -15.37 -31.04
C VAL A 718 10.66 -14.60 -32.27
N THR A 719 11.69 -13.78 -32.12
CA THR A 719 12.15 -12.86 -33.17
C THR A 719 13.46 -13.32 -33.79
N GLY A 720 13.67 -12.96 -35.06
CA GLY A 720 14.92 -13.15 -35.78
C GLY A 720 15.37 -11.81 -36.35
N THR A 721 16.65 -11.44 -36.19
CA THR A 721 17.22 -10.20 -36.75
C THR A 721 18.55 -10.47 -37.44
N ALA A 722 19.06 -9.49 -38.18
CA ALA A 722 20.29 -9.60 -38.98
C ALA A 722 20.25 -10.72 -40.05
N PHE A 723 19.04 -11.08 -40.51
CA PHE A 723 18.85 -11.96 -41.65
C PHE A 723 18.96 -11.20 -42.95
N LEU A 724 19.22 -11.91 -44.05
CA LEU A 724 19.17 -11.32 -45.37
C LEU A 724 17.75 -10.80 -45.68
N ASN A 725 17.65 -9.61 -46.24
CA ASN A 725 16.39 -9.01 -46.66
C ASN A 725 15.69 -9.84 -47.77
N ASN A 726 14.36 -9.85 -47.74
CA ASN A 726 13.46 -10.50 -48.71
C ASN A 726 13.76 -11.98 -48.96
N LYS A 727 14.10 -12.73 -47.91
CA LYS A 727 14.31 -14.18 -47.98
C LYS A 727 13.18 -14.92 -47.29
N ASN A 728 12.90 -16.11 -47.79
CA ASN A 728 11.96 -17.01 -47.13
C ASN A 728 12.68 -17.78 -46.03
N GLY A 729 12.03 -17.86 -44.88
CA GLY A 729 12.49 -18.57 -43.71
C GLY A 729 11.34 -19.15 -42.91
N LEU A 730 11.69 -19.89 -41.86
CA LEU A 730 10.74 -20.46 -40.92
C LEU A 730 11.42 -20.66 -39.57
N LEU A 731 10.61 -20.70 -38.52
CA LEU A 731 11.03 -21.13 -37.20
C LEU A 731 10.83 -22.64 -37.12
N PHE A 732 11.76 -23.35 -36.51
CA PHE A 732 11.52 -24.72 -36.09
C PHE A 732 11.82 -24.88 -34.62
N TYR A 733 11.16 -25.85 -33.99
CA TYR A 733 11.28 -26.11 -32.56
C TYR A 733 11.22 -27.60 -32.21
N GLY A 734 11.56 -27.91 -30.95
CA GLY A 734 11.51 -29.24 -30.36
C GLY A 734 11.75 -29.16 -28.85
N PHE A 735 11.89 -30.31 -28.19
CA PHE A 735 11.89 -30.42 -26.72
C PHE A 735 13.25 -30.87 -26.16
N THR A 736 14.31 -30.81 -26.97
CA THR A 736 15.66 -31.18 -26.55
C THR A 736 16.69 -30.33 -27.28
N PRO A 737 17.69 -29.75 -26.58
CA PRO A 737 18.72 -28.94 -27.22
C PRO A 737 19.70 -29.84 -28.00
N ASN A 738 20.42 -29.22 -28.92
CA ASN A 738 21.47 -29.85 -29.73
C ASN A 738 22.58 -28.83 -30.02
N GLY A 739 23.63 -29.27 -30.68
CA GLY A 739 24.74 -28.42 -31.14
C GLY A 739 25.55 -29.11 -32.23
N ALA A 740 24.92 -29.97 -33.02
CA ALA A 740 25.59 -30.74 -34.06
C ALA A 740 25.79 -29.90 -35.33
N SER A 741 26.85 -30.17 -36.10
CA SER A 741 27.07 -29.51 -37.38
C SER A 741 25.91 -29.76 -38.35
N PHE A 742 25.46 -28.69 -39.01
CA PHE A 742 24.32 -28.73 -39.93
C PHE A 742 24.41 -27.62 -40.96
N GLN A 743 24.42 -28.00 -42.24
CA GLN A 743 24.40 -27.07 -43.37
C GLN A 743 25.44 -25.95 -43.26
N GLY A 744 26.68 -26.27 -42.85
CA GLY A 744 27.75 -25.29 -42.66
C GLY A 744 27.65 -24.43 -41.39
N GLY A 745 26.67 -24.68 -40.51
CA GLY A 745 26.54 -24.08 -39.18
C GLY A 745 26.20 -25.13 -38.12
N HIS A 746 25.38 -24.76 -37.12
CA HIS A 746 24.92 -25.68 -36.05
C HIS A 746 23.40 -25.85 -36.07
N LEU A 747 22.93 -27.09 -35.93
CA LEU A 747 21.54 -27.39 -35.62
C LEU A 747 21.37 -27.39 -34.10
N CYS A 748 20.70 -26.37 -33.59
CA CYS A 748 20.60 -26.11 -32.16
C CYS A 748 19.46 -26.89 -31.50
N VAL A 749 18.55 -27.48 -32.28
CA VAL A 749 17.41 -28.29 -31.80
C VAL A 749 17.58 -29.75 -32.22
N LYS A 750 17.39 -30.71 -31.32
CA LYS A 750 17.56 -32.13 -31.65
C LYS A 750 16.42 -32.62 -32.55
N LEU A 751 16.74 -33.42 -33.56
CA LEU A 751 15.73 -34.07 -34.41
C LEU A 751 14.94 -35.14 -33.63
N PRO A 752 13.65 -35.35 -33.93
CA PRO A 752 12.85 -34.64 -34.93
C PRO A 752 12.44 -33.22 -34.49
N VAL A 753 12.32 -32.30 -35.45
CA VAL A 753 11.86 -30.92 -35.23
C VAL A 753 10.51 -30.67 -35.87
N ILE A 754 9.74 -29.74 -35.29
CA ILE A 754 8.46 -29.25 -35.80
C ILE A 754 8.71 -27.90 -36.47
N ARG A 755 8.05 -27.63 -37.60
CA ARG A 755 8.28 -26.43 -38.43
C ARG A 755 7.03 -25.55 -38.45
N THR A 756 7.22 -24.25 -38.30
CA THR A 756 6.16 -23.27 -38.49
C THR A 756 5.94 -22.98 -39.98
N SER A 757 4.90 -22.20 -40.29
CA SER A 757 4.64 -21.69 -41.63
C SER A 757 5.81 -20.82 -42.13
N VAL A 758 6.08 -20.89 -43.43
CA VAL A 758 7.09 -20.04 -44.07
C VAL A 758 6.69 -18.57 -43.99
N GLN A 759 7.68 -17.72 -43.69
CA GLN A 759 7.56 -16.26 -43.67
C GLN A 759 8.64 -15.63 -44.56
N THR A 760 8.44 -14.39 -44.98
CA THR A 760 9.46 -13.58 -45.66
C THR A 760 10.10 -12.60 -44.68
N SER A 761 11.42 -12.44 -44.71
CA SER A 761 12.17 -11.58 -43.79
C SER A 761 11.95 -10.07 -43.96
N GLY A 762 11.26 -9.64 -45.02
CA GLY A 762 11.09 -8.22 -45.33
C GLY A 762 12.44 -7.47 -45.40
N GLY A 763 12.50 -6.28 -44.80
CA GLY A 763 13.69 -5.41 -44.81
C GLY A 763 13.78 -4.53 -46.05
N SER A 764 14.98 -4.03 -46.37
CA SER A 764 15.26 -3.17 -47.51
C SER A 764 14.68 -3.75 -48.80
N PRO A 765 14.02 -2.96 -49.67
CA PRO A 765 13.35 -3.48 -50.87
C PRO A 765 14.33 -3.88 -51.99
N SER A 766 15.59 -3.47 -51.92
CA SER A 766 16.61 -3.70 -52.94
C SER A 766 18.00 -3.90 -52.33
N GLY A 767 18.90 -4.56 -53.05
CA GLY A 767 20.22 -4.94 -52.53
C GLY A 767 20.16 -6.22 -51.69
N ALA A 768 21.31 -6.82 -51.43
CA ALA A 768 21.45 -7.91 -50.47
C ALA A 768 22.10 -7.32 -49.21
N ASP A 769 21.31 -7.14 -48.16
CA ASP A 769 21.76 -6.63 -46.86
C ASP A 769 21.15 -7.42 -45.71
N CYS A 770 21.50 -7.06 -44.48
CA CYS A 770 21.09 -7.78 -43.27
C CYS A 770 19.92 -7.14 -42.53
N THR A 771 19.07 -6.38 -43.23
CA THR A 771 17.92 -5.69 -42.62
C THR A 771 16.70 -6.60 -42.42
N GLY A 772 16.78 -7.86 -42.86
CA GLY A 772 15.69 -8.82 -42.74
C GLY A 772 15.42 -9.23 -41.29
N THR A 773 14.14 -9.37 -40.96
CA THR A 773 13.65 -9.78 -39.64
C THR A 773 12.53 -10.81 -39.75
N TYR A 774 12.36 -11.64 -38.72
CA TYR A 774 11.25 -12.57 -38.57
C TYR A 774 10.59 -12.39 -37.19
N SER A 775 9.31 -12.71 -37.09
CA SER A 775 8.60 -12.80 -35.80
C SER A 775 7.57 -13.91 -35.84
N TYR A 776 7.46 -14.65 -34.75
CA TYR A 776 6.46 -15.70 -34.60
C TYR A 776 5.86 -15.65 -33.20
N ASP A 777 4.56 -15.40 -33.10
CA ASP A 777 3.82 -15.51 -31.85
C ASP A 777 3.67 -16.98 -31.46
N PHE A 778 4.45 -17.39 -30.47
CA PHE A 778 4.51 -18.75 -29.98
C PHE A 778 3.39 -19.04 -28.98
N ASN A 779 2.84 -18.03 -28.28
CA ASN A 779 1.68 -18.24 -27.40
C ASN A 779 0.44 -18.61 -28.20
N GLY A 780 0.25 -18.00 -29.38
CA GLY A 780 -0.80 -18.42 -30.32
C GLY A 780 -0.70 -19.90 -30.71
N LEU A 781 0.52 -20.45 -30.81
CA LEU A 781 0.74 -21.87 -31.08
C LEU A 781 0.44 -22.76 -29.86
N ILE A 782 0.89 -22.36 -28.67
CA ILE A 782 0.63 -23.06 -27.39
C ILE A 782 -0.87 -23.19 -27.16
N GLN A 783 -1.61 -22.09 -27.30
CA GLN A 783 -3.05 -22.02 -27.05
C GLN A 783 -3.88 -22.64 -28.17
N GLY A 784 -3.34 -22.69 -29.38
CA GLY A 784 -3.99 -23.31 -30.54
C GLY A 784 -4.16 -24.83 -30.41
N GLY A 785 -3.55 -25.47 -29.41
CA GLY A 785 -3.71 -26.90 -29.11
C GLY A 785 -3.26 -27.86 -30.22
N THR A 786 -2.54 -27.35 -31.21
CA THR A 786 -2.13 -28.11 -32.40
C THR A 786 -0.97 -29.07 -32.09
N ASP A 787 -0.11 -28.71 -31.14
CA ASP A 787 0.92 -29.58 -30.58
C ASP A 787 0.60 -29.90 -29.12
N PRO A 788 0.18 -31.13 -28.80
CA PRO A 788 -0.25 -31.51 -27.45
C PRO A 788 0.90 -31.53 -26.42
N ASN A 789 2.15 -31.38 -26.86
CA ASN A 789 3.31 -31.34 -25.97
C ASN A 789 3.64 -29.92 -25.49
N LEU A 790 3.02 -28.89 -26.06
CA LEU A 790 3.15 -27.50 -25.63
C LEU A 790 2.24 -27.23 -24.42
N VAL A 791 2.64 -27.75 -23.26
CA VAL A 791 1.91 -27.63 -22.00
C VAL A 791 2.72 -26.84 -20.98
N SER A 792 2.05 -26.26 -19.97
CA SER A 792 2.71 -25.63 -18.83
C SER A 792 3.75 -26.58 -18.20
N GLY A 793 4.94 -26.06 -17.96
CA GLY A 793 6.13 -26.78 -17.48
C GLY A 793 7.04 -27.35 -18.57
N ALA A 794 6.62 -27.40 -19.84
CA ALA A 794 7.43 -27.97 -20.92
C ALA A 794 8.58 -27.06 -21.34
N ASN A 795 9.77 -27.64 -21.56
CA ASN A 795 10.93 -26.92 -22.11
C ASN A 795 10.93 -26.99 -23.64
N VAL A 796 10.98 -25.84 -24.28
CA VAL A 796 10.97 -25.67 -25.74
C VAL A 796 12.30 -25.08 -26.20
N TYR A 797 12.77 -25.59 -27.32
CA TYR A 797 14.02 -25.20 -27.97
C TYR A 797 13.72 -24.88 -29.42
N CYS A 798 14.04 -23.67 -29.89
CA CYS A 798 13.73 -23.23 -31.25
C CYS A 798 14.91 -22.52 -31.93
N GLN A 799 14.88 -22.45 -33.26
CA GLN A 799 15.92 -21.83 -34.09
C GLN A 799 15.32 -21.33 -35.41
N TRP A 800 15.75 -20.17 -35.88
CA TRP A 800 15.37 -19.64 -37.19
C TRP A 800 16.25 -20.21 -38.29
N TRP A 801 15.61 -20.53 -39.41
CA TRP A 801 16.25 -20.95 -40.65
C TRP A 801 15.76 -20.09 -41.80
N SER A 802 16.66 -19.68 -42.68
CA SER A 802 16.35 -18.84 -43.84
C SER A 802 17.12 -19.27 -45.08
N ARG A 803 16.61 -18.94 -46.26
CA ARG A 803 17.33 -19.05 -47.53
C ARG A 803 18.49 -18.05 -47.58
N ASP A 804 19.62 -18.52 -48.06
CA ASP A 804 20.78 -17.70 -48.42
C ASP A 804 21.46 -18.29 -49.67
N PRO A 805 21.05 -17.90 -50.88
CA PRO A 805 21.56 -18.49 -52.12
C PRO A 805 23.07 -18.32 -52.38
N GLN A 806 23.75 -17.44 -51.64
CA GLN A 806 25.18 -17.13 -51.82
C GLN A 806 26.03 -17.57 -50.62
N ASP A 807 25.45 -18.40 -49.75
CA ASP A 807 26.14 -19.01 -48.61
C ASP A 807 27.47 -19.68 -49.00
N PHE A 808 28.55 -19.28 -48.33
CA PHE A 808 29.92 -19.73 -48.59
C PHE A 808 30.12 -21.24 -48.44
N SER A 809 29.28 -21.90 -47.65
CA SER A 809 29.34 -23.35 -47.44
C SER A 809 28.57 -24.16 -48.49
N GLY A 810 27.90 -23.50 -49.44
CA GLY A 810 27.22 -24.14 -50.57
C GLY A 810 25.89 -24.81 -50.23
N PHE A 811 25.38 -24.66 -49.00
CA PHE A 811 24.10 -25.24 -48.58
C PHE A 811 22.89 -24.36 -48.90
N ASN A 812 23.13 -23.11 -49.27
CA ASN A 812 22.13 -22.10 -49.60
C ASN A 812 21.25 -21.66 -48.40
N THR A 813 21.81 -21.67 -47.19
CA THR A 813 21.05 -21.44 -45.95
C THR A 813 21.74 -20.52 -44.95
N SER A 814 20.93 -19.87 -44.13
CA SER A 814 21.34 -19.04 -43.00
C SER A 814 20.60 -19.51 -41.74
N LEU A 815 21.29 -19.50 -40.60
CA LEU A 815 20.83 -20.05 -39.32
C LEU A 815 21.10 -19.05 -38.19
N SER A 816 20.12 -18.80 -37.33
CA SER A 816 20.34 -18.09 -36.07
C SER A 816 21.00 -18.98 -35.02
N GLU A 817 21.27 -18.41 -33.84
CA GLU A 817 21.43 -19.15 -32.59
C GLU A 817 20.13 -19.91 -32.23
N GLY A 818 20.18 -20.72 -31.17
CA GLY A 818 19.00 -21.33 -30.58
C GLY A 818 18.42 -20.49 -29.43
N LEU A 819 17.11 -20.59 -29.20
CA LEU A 819 16.43 -20.00 -28.05
C LEU A 819 15.74 -21.11 -27.25
N SER A 820 15.96 -21.15 -25.93
CA SER A 820 15.30 -22.09 -25.01
C SER A 820 14.40 -21.34 -24.03
N PHE A 821 13.19 -21.85 -23.79
CA PHE A 821 12.27 -21.30 -22.80
C PHE A 821 11.38 -22.40 -22.21
N GLN A 822 10.85 -22.17 -21.01
CA GLN A 822 9.84 -23.03 -20.40
C GLN A 822 8.46 -22.40 -20.59
N ILE A 823 7.45 -23.20 -20.94
CA ILE A 823 6.06 -22.73 -21.01
C ILE A 823 5.54 -22.60 -19.59
N CYS A 824 4.99 -21.44 -19.27
CA CYS A 824 4.52 -21.11 -17.94
C CYS A 824 3.00 -21.30 -17.86
N PRO A 825 2.44 -21.45 -16.64
CA PRO A 825 0.99 -21.56 -16.47
C PRO A 825 0.23 -20.48 -17.24
#